data_AF-A0A2V0P5H9-F1
#
_entry.id   AF-A0A2V0P5H9-F1
#
_cell.length_a   1.000
_cell.length_b   1.000
_cell.length_c   1.000
_cell.angle_alpha   90.00
_cell.angle_beta   90.00
_cell.angle_gamma   90.00
#
_symmetry.space_group_name_H-M   'P 1'
#
loop_
_entity.id
_entity.type
_entity.pdbx_description
1 polymer ?
#
loop_
_entity_poly.entity_id
_entity_poly.type
_entity_poly.pdbx_seq_one_letter_code
_entity_poly.pdbx_strand_id
1 'polypeptide(L)'
;MVLPQGAGQPGANGQRLISNPVSDAYGYPQSQLGSSSGGGSGAAPTSQRRRAIIACSVGAALMVAALVGVLAWGVPAIRAAHARVRAVPASGHLDEAFCGTMPGLDAQRACHAYLFSPGRLRFQVANDWGLVHLASYECAGITPECMNADTMADKPGLSTCKPVAGADCGKEIDFEQIPSLGGGKVYKLEEPLSRTGLTVDQVLAKKARGEALDEDDRWLMSIAWAKPAPKDPVPGWGWYQATPQPWEGWGRVPSTFLATSHEWDRMTDYANNIAAFKAIFKELGPSPIIRMGGASQDFLTDPPPKEIWQALQTLHREFNASFIIGLPLWRHDAVDDARAMMQIAEQWIPKSHIIGYELGNEPEFWLTGVGGYDPKEPTKFVPGFEQYVQYFHRTAKALNDCKDGKSNPVLAGPGWGNVNTIDAKWMAMQAKMDGVKCYMRELSVHYYPYVNNVTIDSKGLLAQDLQNFGLDKFKWLQGVAKAVGLGLRVSETNSLYGGGRAGLSDTMAGALWCADALFAFASAGASGFHFHWGFGGQPLQGGQPNTGVQTNFFTKAGEIGPPTKMDDVGGPYPSVHAPWYSYLLFRLATAGKDGGFSDTKFVKTDTSANDCKANMKVWSLLADDGALRVAILNKDGDASCNVNVNLEGRYCGQSGELSRMMPGIKGMDSYRGITWQGQTYDETTNGYRRGDRAVDYVAPRYANGKCSMTVPMPPASGAVLEIPASGARRLMGPAEATAPKGGMFDADGAPLDKDGHHIAAVALPAEAAAVAVPEAARAQAAPVRRLFFRNWFNFGSHSPPAAAAAKAAPAKAPPAKHN
;
A
#
# COMPACT_ATOMS: atom_id res chain seq x y z
N MET A 1 -18.43 27.74 -50.75
CA MET A 1 -18.60 29.08 -51.32
C MET A 1 -19.30 29.95 -50.29
N VAL A 2 -18.64 31.06 -49.90
CA VAL A 2 -19.17 32.31 -49.30
C VAL A 2 -19.75 32.28 -47.85
N LEU A 3 -18.98 32.89 -46.94
CA LEU A 3 -19.36 33.51 -45.65
C LEU A 3 -20.05 34.89 -45.87
N PRO A 4 -20.64 35.55 -44.84
CA PRO A 4 -19.92 36.61 -44.10
C PRO A 4 -20.23 36.70 -42.57
N GLN A 5 -19.23 36.86 -41.68
CA GLN A 5 -18.67 38.09 -41.04
C GLN A 5 -19.51 38.63 -39.84
N GLY A 6 -18.96 39.08 -38.71
CA GLY A 6 -17.59 39.35 -38.19
C GLY A 6 -17.70 39.76 -36.70
N ALA A 7 -16.71 40.25 -35.94
CA ALA A 7 -15.25 40.38 -35.98
C ALA A 7 -14.80 40.95 -34.61
N GLY A 8 -13.56 40.69 -34.16
CA GLY A 8 -12.94 41.39 -33.02
C GLY A 8 -11.68 40.72 -32.43
N GLN A 9 -10.50 41.05 -32.95
CA GLN A 9 -9.13 40.72 -32.47
C GLN A 9 -8.58 41.88 -31.58
N PRO A 10 -7.41 41.81 -30.87
CA PRO A 10 -6.04 41.39 -31.30
C PRO A 10 -5.25 40.58 -30.24
N GLY A 11 -3.99 40.12 -30.33
CA GLY A 11 -2.83 40.24 -31.22
C GLY A 11 -1.64 39.44 -30.60
N ALA A 12 -0.62 39.10 -31.40
CA ALA A 12 0.47 38.16 -31.10
C ALA A 12 1.77 38.77 -30.52
N ASN A 13 2.55 38.00 -29.75
CA ASN A 13 3.99 37.70 -30.00
C ASN A 13 4.72 37.10 -28.78
N GLY A 14 5.62 36.13 -29.02
CA GLY A 14 6.83 35.93 -28.20
C GLY A 14 7.07 34.53 -27.61
N GLN A 15 7.53 33.58 -28.44
CA GLN A 15 8.20 32.35 -27.99
C GLN A 15 9.47 32.67 -27.18
N ARG A 16 9.64 32.03 -26.02
CA ARG A 16 10.97 31.73 -25.45
C ARG A 16 11.04 30.27 -25.06
N LEU A 17 11.96 29.59 -25.73
CA LEU A 17 12.52 28.29 -25.38
C LEU A 17 13.05 28.32 -23.95
N ILE A 18 12.60 27.39 -23.11
CA ILE A 18 13.27 27.05 -21.87
C ILE A 18 13.88 25.66 -22.10
N SER A 19 15.20 25.65 -22.25
CA SER A 19 16.05 24.48 -22.31
C SER A 19 16.04 23.74 -20.98
N ASN A 20 15.82 22.42 -21.04
CA ASN A 20 16.13 21.46 -19.99
C ASN A 20 17.60 21.54 -19.56
N PRO A 21 17.88 21.25 -18.28
CA PRO A 21 19.00 20.41 -17.93
C PRO A 21 18.50 19.12 -17.26
N VAL A 22 18.78 18.00 -17.91
CA VAL A 22 18.77 16.65 -17.34
C VAL A 22 20.21 16.31 -16.94
N SER A 23 20.32 15.39 -15.97
CA SER A 23 21.47 14.61 -15.51
C SER A 23 22.58 15.35 -14.73
N ASP A 24 22.61 15.13 -13.41
CA ASP A 24 23.76 14.49 -12.73
C ASP A 24 23.50 14.40 -11.22
N ALA A 25 23.12 13.22 -10.76
CA ALA A 25 23.28 12.83 -9.36
C ALA A 25 23.34 11.31 -9.30
N TYR A 26 24.51 10.74 -9.59
CA TYR A 26 25.08 9.50 -9.02
C TYR A 26 26.41 9.23 -9.75
N GLY A 27 27.54 9.45 -9.07
CA GLY A 27 28.86 9.15 -9.61
C GLY A 27 29.92 9.11 -8.52
N TYR A 28 30.40 7.90 -8.22
CA TYR A 28 31.57 7.64 -7.36
C TYR A 28 32.85 8.24 -7.99
N PRO A 29 33.85 8.65 -7.18
CA PRO A 29 34.99 9.38 -7.68
C PRO A 29 36.08 8.45 -8.22
N GLN A 30 36.54 8.72 -9.45
CA GLN A 30 37.90 8.39 -9.86
C GLN A 30 38.70 9.68 -10.07
N SER A 31 39.85 9.72 -9.42
CA SER A 31 40.95 10.67 -9.59
C SER A 31 41.36 10.83 -11.05
N GLN A 32 41.70 12.04 -11.49
CA GLN A 32 43.02 12.36 -12.05
C GLN A 32 43.25 13.88 -12.17
N LEU A 33 44.50 14.24 -11.90
CA LEU A 33 45.13 15.56 -11.99
C LEU A 33 45.19 16.08 -13.42
N GLY A 34 45.12 17.40 -13.60
CA GLY A 34 45.44 18.04 -14.88
C GLY A 34 45.38 19.56 -14.83
N SER A 35 46.54 20.19 -14.70
CA SER A 35 46.81 21.63 -14.68
C SER A 35 46.67 22.32 -16.05
N SER A 36 46.19 23.57 -16.08
CA SER A 36 46.68 24.69 -16.92
C SER A 36 45.84 25.94 -16.59
N SER A 37 46.36 27.01 -16.00
CA SER A 37 47.30 28.04 -16.48
C SER A 37 46.75 29.00 -17.54
N GLY A 38 46.42 30.22 -17.09
CA GLY A 38 46.95 31.45 -17.69
C GLY A 38 46.03 32.26 -18.60
N GLY A 39 45.97 33.57 -18.34
CA GLY A 39 45.77 34.59 -19.37
C GLY A 39 44.66 35.60 -19.11
N GLY A 40 44.96 36.66 -18.35
CA GLY A 40 44.05 37.77 -18.11
C GLY A 40 44.17 38.92 -19.12
N SER A 41 43.15 39.78 -19.12
CA SER A 41 43.18 41.24 -19.32
C SER A 41 41.72 41.71 -19.13
N GLY A 42 41.35 42.81 -18.49
CA GLY A 42 42.05 43.94 -17.94
C GLY A 42 41.11 45.15 -18.07
N ALA A 43 40.38 45.51 -17.01
CA ALA A 43 39.75 46.83 -16.86
C ALA A 43 39.47 47.10 -15.37
N ALA A 44 40.19 48.08 -14.81
CA ALA A 44 40.16 48.46 -13.40
C ALA A 44 38.97 49.40 -13.08
N PRO A 45 38.25 49.22 -11.96
CA PRO A 45 37.27 50.18 -11.48
C PRO A 45 37.83 51.15 -10.42
N THR A 46 37.12 52.27 -10.34
CA THR A 46 37.40 53.56 -9.69
C THR A 46 37.51 53.56 -8.15
N SER A 47 38.04 54.67 -7.64
CA SER A 47 38.52 54.94 -6.27
C SER A 47 37.52 54.79 -5.10
N GLN A 48 36.26 54.46 -5.35
CA GLN A 48 35.26 54.21 -4.29
C GLN A 48 35.22 52.75 -3.80
N ARG A 49 35.76 51.77 -4.55
CA ARG A 49 35.83 50.36 -4.10
C ARG A 49 37.02 50.02 -3.19
N ARG A 50 38.02 50.90 -3.08
CA ARG A 50 39.19 50.70 -2.18
C ARG A 50 38.90 50.98 -0.70
N ARG A 51 37.84 51.74 -0.36
CA ARG A 51 37.51 52.06 1.04
C ARG A 51 36.61 51.02 1.73
N ALA A 52 35.84 50.24 0.99
CA ALA A 52 35.01 49.16 1.55
C ALA A 52 35.80 47.87 1.83
N ILE A 53 36.88 47.61 1.08
CA ILE A 53 37.70 46.39 1.24
C ILE A 53 38.68 46.50 2.42
N ILE A 54 39.09 47.71 2.82
CA ILE A 54 39.98 47.95 3.97
C ILE A 54 39.22 47.84 5.31
N ALA A 55 37.91 48.13 5.34
CA ALA A 55 37.10 47.98 6.56
C ALA A 55 36.81 46.49 6.91
N CYS A 56 36.63 45.63 5.90
CA CYS A 56 36.37 44.20 6.13
C CYS A 56 37.62 43.37 6.48
N SER A 57 38.84 43.87 6.22
CA SER A 57 40.09 43.16 6.52
C SER A 57 40.67 43.48 7.91
N VAL A 58 40.29 44.61 8.52
CA VAL A 58 40.66 44.94 9.92
C VAL A 58 39.76 44.24 10.94
N GLY A 59 38.48 44.00 10.61
CA GLY A 59 37.55 43.26 11.48
C GLY A 59 37.87 41.76 11.60
N ALA A 60 38.37 41.14 10.54
CA ALA A 60 38.74 39.72 10.54
C ALA A 60 40.03 39.43 11.33
N ALA A 61 40.98 40.37 11.38
CA ALA A 61 42.23 40.22 12.11
C ALA A 61 42.06 40.39 13.64
N LEU A 62 41.12 41.23 14.10
CA LEU A 62 40.85 41.43 15.52
C LEU A 62 40.08 40.26 16.17
N MET A 63 39.21 39.57 15.42
CA MET A 63 38.51 38.38 15.92
C MET A 63 39.44 37.17 16.07
N VAL A 64 40.42 36.99 15.16
CA VAL A 64 41.39 35.88 15.26
C VAL A 64 42.38 36.10 16.42
N ALA A 65 42.77 37.35 16.72
CA ALA A 65 43.62 37.66 17.87
C ALA A 65 42.91 37.49 19.23
N ALA A 66 41.60 37.79 19.31
CA ALA A 66 40.81 37.58 20.53
C ALA A 66 40.57 36.09 20.81
N LEU A 67 40.39 35.27 19.78
CA LEU A 67 40.21 33.81 19.91
C LEU A 67 41.51 33.08 20.29
N VAL A 68 42.67 33.56 19.86
CA VAL A 68 43.98 32.98 20.22
C VAL A 68 44.43 33.41 21.63
N GLY A 69 44.03 34.61 22.10
CA GLY A 69 44.35 35.10 23.45
C GLY A 69 43.59 34.39 24.58
N VAL A 70 42.35 33.98 24.34
CA VAL A 70 41.51 33.28 25.35
C VAL A 70 41.90 31.81 25.50
N LEU A 71 42.50 31.19 24.47
CA LEU A 71 42.91 29.78 24.49
C LEU A 71 44.32 29.53 25.07
N ALA A 72 45.13 30.57 25.31
CA ALA A 72 46.54 30.38 25.69
C ALA A 72 46.87 30.65 27.18
N TRP A 73 45.98 31.23 28.00
CA TRP A 73 46.36 31.74 29.35
C TRP A 73 45.32 31.45 30.46
N GLY A 74 44.55 30.37 30.35
CA GLY A 74 43.34 30.17 31.17
C GLY A 74 43.23 28.90 32.01
N VAL A 75 44.31 28.17 32.31
CA VAL A 75 44.29 27.08 33.31
C VAL A 75 45.66 27.08 34.01
N PRO A 76 45.83 27.57 35.26
CA PRO A 76 45.61 26.70 36.42
C PRO A 76 45.36 27.43 37.78
N ALA A 77 44.13 27.40 38.31
CA ALA A 77 43.80 27.49 39.75
C ALA A 77 42.27 27.52 39.81
N ILE A 78 41.57 26.44 40.14
CA ILE A 78 41.38 26.00 41.53
C ILE A 78 41.06 24.49 41.48
N ARG A 79 41.96 23.68 42.04
CA ARG A 79 41.65 22.33 42.52
C ARG A 79 41.29 22.43 44.00
N ALA A 80 40.07 22.04 44.36
CA ALA A 80 39.68 21.38 45.62
C ALA A 80 38.13 21.28 45.64
N ALA A 81 37.44 20.19 46.00
CA ALA A 81 37.81 18.81 46.27
C ALA A 81 36.50 17.97 46.24
N HIS A 82 36.56 16.82 45.56
CA HIS A 82 35.85 15.56 45.84
C HIS A 82 34.31 15.47 45.79
N ALA A 83 33.80 14.94 44.67
CA ALA A 83 33.10 13.64 44.65
C ALA A 83 33.18 13.03 43.24
N ARG A 84 33.46 11.72 43.18
CA ARG A 84 33.74 10.96 41.95
C ARG A 84 32.48 10.79 41.09
N VAL A 85 32.56 11.15 39.82
CA VAL A 85 31.86 10.45 38.72
C VAL A 85 32.88 10.30 37.58
N ARG A 86 33.14 9.06 37.15
CA ARG A 86 34.07 8.75 36.06
C ARG A 86 33.51 9.31 34.74
N ALA A 87 34.31 10.08 34.00
CA ALA A 87 34.07 10.33 32.58
C ALA A 87 34.42 9.07 31.78
N VAL A 88 33.51 8.61 30.92
CA VAL A 88 33.75 7.54 29.93
C VAL A 88 34.29 8.20 28.65
N PRO A 89 35.29 7.62 27.96
CA PRO A 89 35.85 8.22 26.76
C PRO A 89 34.86 8.13 25.59
N ALA A 90 34.71 9.23 24.86
CA ALA A 90 33.93 9.29 23.62
C ALA A 90 34.68 8.55 22.50
N SER A 91 34.48 7.25 22.37
CA SER A 91 34.67 6.56 21.09
C SER A 91 33.65 7.17 20.12
N GLY A 92 34.10 7.68 18.97
CA GLY A 92 33.23 8.36 18.00
C GLY A 92 32.26 7.44 17.25
N HIS A 93 31.83 6.33 17.87
CA HIS A 93 31.01 5.24 17.34
C HIS A 93 30.15 4.65 18.45
N LEU A 94 29.02 4.03 18.10
CA LEU A 94 28.25 3.28 19.09
C LEU A 94 28.99 1.97 19.40
N ASP A 95 29.44 1.85 20.65
CA ASP A 95 30.06 0.65 21.20
C ASP A 95 29.50 0.34 22.59
N GLU A 96 29.94 -0.76 23.20
CA GLU A 96 29.42 -1.22 24.48
C GLU A 96 29.65 -0.19 25.61
N ALA A 97 30.75 0.55 25.54
CA ALA A 97 31.06 1.60 26.52
C ALA A 97 30.12 2.79 26.35
N PHE A 98 29.88 3.23 25.11
CA PHE A 98 28.90 4.27 24.80
C PHE A 98 27.49 3.86 25.23
N CYS A 99 27.05 2.65 24.88
CA CYS A 99 25.73 2.16 25.28
C CYS A 99 25.57 2.10 26.81
N GLY A 100 26.62 1.75 27.56
CA GLY A 100 26.61 1.77 29.02
C GLY A 100 26.53 3.18 29.64
N THR A 101 26.78 4.24 28.86
CA THR A 101 26.62 5.62 29.32
C THR A 101 25.21 6.17 29.16
N MET A 102 24.36 5.53 28.35
CA MET A 102 23.03 6.06 28.04
C MET A 102 22.15 6.28 29.29
N PRO A 103 21.28 7.31 29.31
CA PRO A 103 20.43 7.63 30.45
C PRO A 103 19.32 6.60 30.61
N GLY A 104 19.35 5.88 31.73
CA GLY A 104 18.33 4.90 32.07
C GLY A 104 18.52 3.54 31.40
N LEU A 105 17.98 2.50 32.05
CA LEU A 105 18.16 1.11 31.64
C LEU A 105 17.53 0.83 30.26
N ASP A 106 16.47 1.55 29.89
CA ASP A 106 15.76 1.35 28.62
C ASP A 106 16.62 1.83 27.44
N ALA A 107 17.28 2.99 27.56
CA ALA A 107 18.19 3.51 26.53
C ALA A 107 19.46 2.66 26.42
N GLN A 108 20.00 2.18 27.55
CA GLN A 108 21.14 1.27 27.57
C GLN A 108 20.79 -0.04 26.87
N ARG A 109 19.65 -0.66 27.23
CA ARG A 109 19.17 -1.90 26.61
C ARG A 109 18.90 -1.74 25.12
N ALA A 110 18.26 -0.66 24.70
CA ALA A 110 17.97 -0.41 23.29
C ALA A 110 19.25 -0.17 22.46
N CYS A 111 20.23 0.57 23.01
CA CYS A 111 21.54 0.74 22.40
C CYS A 111 22.30 -0.59 22.29
N HIS A 112 22.36 -1.38 23.38
CA HIS A 112 23.01 -2.70 23.37
C HIS A 112 22.30 -3.66 22.43
N ALA A 113 20.96 -3.67 22.40
CA ALA A 113 20.19 -4.49 21.48
C ALA A 113 20.50 -4.11 20.03
N TYR A 114 20.57 -2.81 19.70
CA TYR A 114 20.94 -2.35 18.37
C TYR A 114 22.37 -2.80 18.01
N LEU A 115 23.32 -2.59 18.93
CA LEU A 115 24.72 -2.94 18.74
C LEU A 115 24.96 -4.43 18.51
N PHE A 116 24.24 -5.29 19.22
CA PHE A 116 24.41 -6.75 19.16
C PHE A 116 23.43 -7.47 18.23
N SER A 117 22.48 -6.75 17.62
CA SER A 117 21.58 -7.33 16.62
C SER A 117 22.32 -7.59 15.30
N PRO A 118 22.19 -8.79 14.71
CA PRO A 118 22.75 -9.10 13.40
C PRO A 118 21.87 -8.57 12.26
N GLY A 119 22.52 -8.22 11.15
CA GLY A 119 21.91 -7.93 9.86
C GLY A 119 20.66 -7.05 9.93
N ARG A 120 19.55 -7.60 9.41
CA ARG A 120 18.27 -6.87 9.27
C ARG A 120 17.53 -6.65 10.59
N LEU A 121 17.87 -7.40 11.64
CA LEU A 121 17.27 -7.22 12.96
C LEU A 121 17.62 -5.84 13.54
N ARG A 122 18.74 -5.23 13.10
CA ARG A 122 19.12 -3.86 13.48
C ARG A 122 18.08 -2.81 13.10
N PHE A 123 17.37 -2.97 11.99
CA PHE A 123 16.33 -2.02 11.58
C PHE A 123 15.13 -2.06 12.54
N GLN A 124 14.70 -3.25 12.90
CA GLN A 124 13.61 -3.45 13.85
C GLN A 124 14.00 -2.91 15.22
N VAL A 125 15.19 -3.24 15.72
CA VAL A 125 15.66 -2.80 17.03
C VAL A 125 15.97 -1.30 17.07
N ALA A 126 16.44 -0.70 15.98
CA ALA A 126 16.57 0.75 15.84
C ALA A 126 15.20 1.43 15.88
N ASN A 127 14.21 0.88 15.18
CA ASN A 127 12.85 1.41 15.20
C ASN A 127 12.23 1.31 16.61
N ASP A 128 12.39 0.16 17.25
CA ASP A 128 11.94 -0.05 18.64
C ASP A 128 12.68 0.88 19.61
N TRP A 129 13.97 1.14 19.39
CA TRP A 129 14.72 2.14 20.15
C TRP A 129 14.14 3.55 19.96
N GLY A 130 13.82 3.95 18.73
CA GLY A 130 13.15 5.23 18.44
C GLY A 130 11.78 5.35 19.11
N LEU A 131 11.04 4.24 19.24
CA LEU A 131 9.74 4.19 19.92
C LEU A 131 9.86 4.22 21.46
N VAL A 132 10.86 3.53 22.01
CA VAL A 132 11.05 3.36 23.46
C VAL A 132 11.82 4.52 24.10
N HIS A 133 12.78 5.12 23.39
CA HIS A 133 13.62 6.19 23.92
C HIS A 133 14.18 7.12 22.83
N LEU A 134 13.28 7.84 22.14
CA LEU A 134 13.60 8.74 21.00
C LEU A 134 14.81 9.65 21.25
N ALA A 135 14.94 10.26 22.44
CA ALA A 135 16.04 11.17 22.74
C ALA A 135 17.43 10.49 22.67
N SER A 136 17.54 9.23 23.08
CA SER A 136 18.82 8.50 23.03
C SER A 136 19.06 7.90 21.66
N TYR A 137 18.00 7.53 20.94
CA TYR A 137 18.04 7.14 19.53
C TYR A 137 18.57 8.28 18.64
N GLU A 138 18.03 9.48 18.80
CA GLU A 138 18.48 10.67 18.07
C GLU A 138 19.88 11.09 18.51
N CYS A 139 20.18 11.07 19.81
CA CYS A 139 21.52 11.40 20.32
C CYS A 139 22.59 10.43 19.80
N ALA A 140 22.26 9.14 19.66
CA ALA A 140 23.12 8.12 19.07
C ALA A 140 23.35 8.32 17.56
N GLY A 141 22.67 9.29 16.92
CA GLY A 141 22.83 9.61 15.51
C GLY A 141 22.49 8.43 14.60
N ILE A 142 21.47 7.66 14.98
CA ILE A 142 20.94 6.59 14.12
C ILE A 142 20.26 7.24 12.92
N THR A 143 20.90 7.14 11.77
CA THR A 143 20.40 7.63 10.47
C THR A 143 20.10 6.44 9.57
N PRO A 144 19.16 6.57 8.61
CA PRO A 144 18.93 5.53 7.61
C PRO A 144 20.22 5.09 6.90
N GLU A 145 21.14 6.02 6.64
CA GLU A 145 22.41 5.78 5.96
C GLU A 145 23.35 4.90 6.78
N CYS A 146 23.57 5.18 8.07
CA CYS A 146 24.44 4.36 8.92
C CYS A 146 23.78 3.04 9.31
N MET A 147 22.46 3.03 9.51
CA MET A 147 21.71 1.81 9.80
C MET A 147 21.77 0.83 8.63
N ASN A 148 21.66 1.32 7.39
CA ASN A 148 21.83 0.52 6.20
C ASN A 148 23.27 -0.02 6.08
N ALA A 149 24.27 0.80 6.35
CA ALA A 149 25.68 0.37 6.37
C ALA A 149 25.94 -0.71 7.43
N ASP A 150 25.35 -0.58 8.61
CA ASP A 150 25.44 -1.55 9.72
C ASP A 150 24.77 -2.88 9.40
N THR A 151 23.57 -2.82 8.80
CA THR A 151 22.86 -4.02 8.34
C THR A 151 23.60 -4.73 7.22
N MET A 152 24.23 -4.00 6.29
CA MET A 152 25.04 -4.60 5.23
C MET A 152 26.36 -5.20 5.75
N ALA A 153 26.94 -4.61 6.79
CA ALA A 153 28.19 -5.09 7.38
C ALA A 153 28.01 -6.37 8.21
N ASP A 154 26.84 -6.58 8.82
CA ASP A 154 26.46 -7.73 9.65
C ASP A 154 27.51 -8.11 10.72
N LYS A 155 27.98 -7.09 11.47
CA LYS A 155 28.99 -7.24 12.52
C LYS A 155 28.44 -6.85 13.90
N PRO A 156 27.90 -7.81 14.68
CA PRO A 156 27.49 -7.56 16.07
C PRO A 156 28.64 -6.98 16.90
N GLY A 157 28.32 -6.02 17.77
CA GLY A 157 29.31 -5.36 18.64
C GLY A 157 29.97 -4.12 18.04
N LEU A 158 29.70 -3.78 16.78
CA LEU A 158 30.24 -2.59 16.11
C LEU A 158 29.15 -1.83 15.34
N SER A 159 29.17 -0.49 15.39
CA SER A 159 28.27 0.36 14.62
C SER A 159 29.02 1.47 13.88
N THR A 160 28.59 1.74 12.65
CA THR A 160 29.00 2.88 11.81
C THR A 160 28.22 4.14 12.16
N CYS A 161 27.12 4.03 12.89
CA CYS A 161 26.42 5.18 13.45
C CYS A 161 27.28 5.88 14.49
N LYS A 162 27.11 7.21 14.56
CA LYS A 162 27.93 8.08 15.39
C LYS A 162 27.03 8.97 16.21
N PRO A 163 27.31 9.14 17.51
CA PRO A 163 26.61 10.11 18.32
C PRO A 163 26.69 11.50 17.70
N VAL A 164 25.62 12.28 17.86
CA VAL A 164 25.58 13.66 17.37
C VAL A 164 26.74 14.46 17.98
N ALA A 165 27.50 15.16 17.13
CA ALA A 165 28.72 15.82 17.55
C ALA A 165 28.44 16.87 18.65
N GLY A 166 29.11 16.72 19.80
CA GLY A 166 28.96 17.62 20.95
C GLY A 166 27.78 17.30 21.87
N ALA A 167 26.98 16.28 21.58
CA ALA A 167 25.90 15.84 22.45
C ALA A 167 26.43 14.97 23.61
N ASP A 168 26.06 15.30 24.85
CA ASP A 168 26.35 14.50 26.04
C ASP A 168 25.24 13.47 26.23
N CYS A 169 25.29 12.39 25.45
CA CYS A 169 24.27 11.33 25.46
C CYS A 169 24.20 10.53 26.77
N GLY A 170 25.02 10.87 27.78
CA GLY A 170 25.04 10.17 29.08
C GLY A 170 24.31 10.89 30.22
N LYS A 171 23.64 12.01 29.94
CA LYS A 171 22.79 12.72 30.92
C LYS A 171 21.34 12.71 30.46
N GLU A 172 20.41 12.91 31.40
CA GLU A 172 19.01 13.22 31.08
C GLU A 172 19.00 14.44 30.15
N ILE A 173 18.54 14.24 28.93
CA ILE A 173 18.57 15.26 27.88
C ILE A 173 17.40 16.22 28.14
N ASP A 174 17.72 17.48 28.46
CA ASP A 174 16.75 18.57 28.53
C ASP A 174 16.47 19.09 27.11
N PHE A 175 15.23 18.94 26.66
CA PHE A 175 14.80 19.24 25.29
C PHE A 175 14.91 20.72 24.90
N GLU A 176 15.14 21.63 25.85
CA GLU A 176 15.29 23.06 25.56
C GLU A 176 16.67 23.44 24.97
N GLN A 177 17.67 22.54 24.99
CA GLN A 177 19.05 22.87 24.58
C GLN A 177 19.48 22.31 23.21
N ILE A 178 18.64 21.57 22.49
CA ILE A 178 18.97 21.04 21.15
C ILE A 178 18.44 21.99 20.07
N PRO A 179 19.30 22.64 19.27
CA PRO A 179 18.85 23.51 18.20
C PRO A 179 18.31 22.67 17.04
N SER A 180 17.00 22.77 16.82
CA SER A 180 16.23 22.21 15.70
C SER A 180 16.33 20.69 15.50
N LEU A 181 15.28 19.97 15.90
CA LEU A 181 14.52 18.99 15.11
C LEU A 181 13.31 18.57 15.99
N GLY A 182 12.16 18.34 15.35
CA GLY A 182 10.83 18.42 15.96
C GLY A 182 10.60 17.51 17.17
N GLY A 183 10.12 18.10 18.27
CA GLY A 183 9.81 17.41 19.51
C GLY A 183 8.68 16.40 19.38
N GLY A 184 9.02 15.11 19.47
CA GLY A 184 8.10 14.01 19.73
C GLY A 184 8.25 13.54 21.19
N LYS A 185 7.17 13.57 21.97
CA LYS A 185 7.15 12.96 23.31
C LYS A 185 7.05 11.42 23.18
N VAL A 186 7.94 10.72 23.87
CA VAL A 186 8.04 9.26 23.97
C VAL A 186 6.85 8.68 24.76
N TYR A 187 6.27 7.59 24.27
CA TYR A 187 5.28 6.76 25.00
C TYR A 187 5.93 5.42 25.37
N LYS A 188 6.00 5.11 26.66
CA LYS A 188 6.30 3.75 27.13
C LYS A 188 5.12 2.82 26.82
N LEU A 189 5.42 1.63 26.28
CA LEU A 189 4.47 0.53 26.13
C LEU A 189 4.82 -0.54 27.17
N GLU A 190 4.06 -0.59 28.27
CA GLU A 190 3.89 -1.78 29.09
C GLU A 190 2.49 -2.40 28.81
N GLU A 191 2.34 -3.67 29.18
CA GLU A 191 1.30 -4.66 28.87
C GLU A 191 -0.20 -4.23 28.90
N PRO A 192 -1.08 -4.98 28.19
CA PRO A 192 -2.51 -4.69 28.14
C PRO A 192 -3.24 -5.32 29.33
N LEU A 193 -3.76 -4.47 30.21
CA LEU A 193 -4.99 -4.58 31.03
C LEU A 193 -4.89 -3.45 32.07
N SER A 194 -5.91 -2.59 32.17
CA SER A 194 -5.88 -1.42 33.05
C SER A 194 -5.46 -1.79 34.49
N ARG A 195 -4.24 -1.45 34.90
CA ARG A 195 -3.79 -1.60 36.31
C ARG A 195 -4.52 -0.63 37.24
N THR A 196 -5.05 0.47 36.71
CA THR A 196 -5.75 1.51 37.50
C THR A 196 -7.22 1.22 37.78
N GLY A 197 -7.86 0.35 37.00
CA GLY A 197 -9.32 0.14 37.05
C GLY A 197 -10.15 1.39 36.73
N LEU A 198 -9.53 2.45 36.18
CA LEU A 198 -10.21 3.70 35.80
C LEU A 198 -10.72 3.65 34.35
N THR A 199 -11.87 4.27 34.12
CA THR A 199 -12.42 4.49 32.78
C THR A 199 -11.81 5.74 32.14
N VAL A 200 -11.87 5.85 30.81
CA VAL A 200 -11.45 7.06 30.06
C VAL A 200 -12.10 8.34 30.61
N ASP A 201 -13.38 8.28 30.98
CA ASP A 201 -14.11 9.42 31.56
C ASP A 201 -13.55 9.84 32.93
N GLN A 202 -13.13 8.87 33.74
CA GLN A 202 -12.51 9.13 35.03
C GLN A 202 -11.12 9.77 34.87
N VAL A 203 -10.37 9.36 33.84
CA VAL A 203 -9.07 9.97 33.49
C VAL A 203 -9.24 11.38 32.92
N LEU A 204 -10.25 11.60 32.07
CA LEU A 204 -10.62 12.94 31.58
C LEU A 204 -11.03 13.86 32.73
N ALA A 205 -11.79 13.36 33.70
CA ALA A 205 -12.17 14.12 34.88
C ALA A 205 -10.98 14.41 35.81
N LYS A 206 -10.05 13.45 35.95
CA LYS A 206 -8.75 13.61 36.64
C LYS A 206 -7.95 14.76 36.00
N LYS A 207 -7.82 14.75 34.67
CA LYS A 207 -7.20 15.85 33.90
C LYS A 207 -7.91 17.18 34.10
N ALA A 208 -9.24 17.21 34.05
CA ALA A 208 -10.04 18.43 34.21
C ALA A 208 -9.89 19.06 35.60
N ARG A 209 -9.58 18.26 36.63
CA ARG A 209 -9.27 18.73 37.99
C ARG A 209 -7.80 19.13 38.18
N GLY A 210 -6.99 19.09 37.12
CA GLY A 210 -5.56 19.44 37.17
C GLY A 210 -4.67 18.39 37.83
N GLU A 211 -5.17 17.16 38.01
CA GLU A 211 -4.39 16.07 38.58
C GLU A 211 -3.37 15.53 37.55
N ALA A 212 -2.20 15.09 38.04
CA ALA A 212 -1.16 14.52 37.19
C ALA A 212 -1.62 13.17 36.62
N LEU A 213 -1.50 13.02 35.30
CA LEU A 213 -1.80 11.77 34.61
C LEU A 213 -0.57 10.85 34.66
N ASP A 214 -0.74 9.61 35.09
CA ASP A 214 0.29 8.58 35.02
C ASP A 214 0.38 7.94 33.61
N GLU A 215 1.18 6.89 33.44
CA GLU A 215 1.35 6.22 32.15
C GLU A 215 0.08 5.50 31.67
N ASP A 216 -0.66 4.88 32.58
CA ASP A 216 -1.92 4.19 32.29
C ASP A 216 -3.03 5.18 31.92
N ASP A 217 -3.09 6.33 32.61
CA ASP A 217 -3.95 7.44 32.25
C ASP A 217 -3.63 7.98 30.86
N ARG A 218 -2.34 8.17 30.54
CA ARG A 218 -1.89 8.63 29.22
C ARG A 218 -2.18 7.61 28.13
N TRP A 219 -2.07 6.33 28.44
CA TRP A 219 -2.42 5.23 27.53
C TRP A 219 -3.94 5.15 27.30
N LEU A 220 -4.75 5.20 28.35
CA LEU A 220 -6.22 5.28 28.28
C LEU A 220 -6.67 6.50 27.49
N MET A 221 -6.00 7.63 27.66
CA MET A 221 -6.20 8.82 26.83
C MET A 221 -5.79 8.58 25.37
N SER A 222 -4.74 7.82 25.09
CA SER A 222 -4.28 7.55 23.71
C SER A 222 -5.22 6.65 22.91
N ILE A 223 -5.94 5.75 23.59
CA ILE A 223 -7.02 4.94 23.00
C ILE A 223 -8.40 5.57 23.25
N ALA A 224 -8.45 6.71 23.93
CA ALA A 224 -9.70 7.42 24.15
C ALA A 224 -10.27 7.81 22.80
N TRP A 225 -11.54 7.47 22.68
CA TRP A 225 -12.37 7.82 21.55
C TRP A 225 -12.52 9.33 21.58
N ALA A 226 -12.31 10.01 20.46
CA ALA A 226 -12.69 11.41 20.38
C ALA A 226 -14.16 11.55 20.77
N LYS A 227 -14.54 12.72 21.32
CA LYS A 227 -15.94 13.01 21.65
C LYS A 227 -16.83 12.63 20.45
N PRO A 228 -18.02 12.03 20.70
CA PRO A 228 -18.96 11.72 19.64
C PRO A 228 -19.15 12.94 18.74
N ALA A 229 -19.18 12.72 17.43
CA ALA A 229 -19.42 13.80 16.48
C ALA A 229 -20.75 14.50 16.84
N PRO A 230 -20.85 15.83 16.68
CA PRO A 230 -22.11 16.53 16.84
C PRO A 230 -23.16 15.93 15.88
N LYS A 231 -24.34 15.66 16.42
CA LYS A 231 -25.49 15.18 15.64
C LYS A 231 -26.17 16.33 14.91
N ASP A 232 -26.23 17.49 15.56
CA ASP A 232 -26.84 18.71 15.04
C ASP A 232 -25.80 19.69 14.51
N PRO A 233 -26.17 20.57 13.55
CA PRO A 233 -25.33 21.66 13.09
C PRO A 233 -24.80 22.50 14.23
N VAL A 234 -23.50 22.78 14.20
CA VAL A 234 -22.83 23.48 15.29
C VAL A 234 -22.76 24.98 14.96
N PRO A 235 -23.36 25.86 15.78
CA PRO A 235 -23.23 27.30 15.59
C PRO A 235 -21.76 27.74 15.63
N GLY A 236 -21.38 28.63 14.71
CA GLY A 236 -20.01 29.14 14.58
C GLY A 236 -19.07 28.30 13.72
N TRP A 237 -19.44 27.08 13.34
CA TRP A 237 -18.74 26.36 12.27
C TRP A 237 -19.13 26.93 10.91
N GLY A 238 -18.15 27.05 10.01
CA GLY A 238 -18.41 27.47 8.64
C GLY A 238 -19.27 26.46 7.88
N TRP A 239 -19.92 26.91 6.82
CA TRP A 239 -20.84 26.13 6.01
C TRP A 239 -20.19 25.71 4.70
N TYR A 240 -20.34 24.44 4.36
CA TYR A 240 -20.00 23.91 3.03
C TYR A 240 -21.29 23.44 2.38
N GLN A 241 -21.45 23.69 1.09
CA GLN A 241 -22.62 23.28 0.34
C GLN A 241 -22.25 22.17 -0.64
N ALA A 242 -23.06 21.12 -0.67
CA ALA A 242 -22.99 20.06 -1.66
C ALA A 242 -24.37 19.83 -2.26
N THR A 243 -24.48 19.79 -3.58
CA THR A 243 -25.74 19.56 -4.30
C THR A 243 -25.54 18.41 -5.27
N PRO A 244 -25.86 17.17 -4.86
CA PRO A 244 -25.85 16.02 -5.75
C PRO A 244 -26.89 16.19 -6.87
N GLN A 245 -26.56 15.75 -8.08
CA GLN A 245 -27.41 15.76 -9.27
C GLN A 245 -27.61 14.31 -9.75
N PRO A 246 -28.54 13.53 -9.16
CA PRO A 246 -28.65 12.08 -9.40
C PRO A 246 -28.97 11.69 -10.86
N TRP A 247 -29.41 12.63 -11.69
CA TRP A 247 -29.65 12.43 -13.12
C TRP A 247 -28.37 12.58 -13.98
N GLU A 248 -27.32 13.24 -13.47
CA GLU A 248 -26.02 13.41 -14.15
C GLU A 248 -25.01 12.38 -13.64
N GLY A 249 -25.20 11.12 -14.01
CA GLY A 249 -24.34 10.00 -13.59
C GLY A 249 -23.26 9.63 -14.61
N TRP A 250 -22.08 9.23 -14.11
CA TRP A 250 -21.01 8.62 -14.91
C TRP A 250 -20.29 7.54 -14.11
N GLY A 251 -19.45 6.74 -14.80
CA GLY A 251 -18.47 5.87 -14.14
C GLY A 251 -19.08 4.92 -13.10
N ARG A 252 -19.59 3.77 -13.54
CA ARG A 252 -19.94 2.69 -12.61
C ARG A 252 -18.70 2.26 -11.83
N VAL A 253 -18.81 2.18 -10.50
CA VAL A 253 -17.75 1.62 -9.68
C VAL A 253 -17.66 0.13 -10.00
N PRO A 254 -16.48 -0.42 -10.36
CA PRO A 254 -16.31 -1.85 -10.55
C PRO A 254 -16.76 -2.64 -9.31
N SER A 255 -17.39 -3.81 -9.55
CA SER A 255 -17.99 -4.65 -8.50
C SER A 255 -17.02 -4.94 -7.34
N THR A 256 -15.74 -5.11 -7.67
CA THR A 256 -14.61 -5.33 -6.75
C THR A 256 -13.47 -4.34 -7.04
N PHE A 257 -13.75 -3.03 -6.95
CA PHE A 257 -12.76 -1.98 -7.23
C PHE A 257 -11.61 -1.93 -6.21
N LEU A 258 -11.96 -1.90 -4.92
CA LEU A 258 -11.01 -1.91 -3.81
C LEU A 258 -10.42 -3.32 -3.65
N ALA A 259 -9.10 -3.41 -3.66
CA ALA A 259 -8.36 -4.67 -3.58
C ALA A 259 -7.06 -4.49 -2.79
N THR A 260 -6.35 -5.60 -2.58
CA THR A 260 -5.06 -5.61 -1.87
C THR A 260 -3.95 -6.17 -2.74
N SER A 261 -2.75 -5.61 -2.64
CA SER A 261 -1.52 -6.10 -3.26
C SER A 261 -0.57 -6.61 -2.19
N HIS A 262 0.18 -7.67 -2.49
CA HIS A 262 1.09 -8.32 -1.55
C HIS A 262 2.32 -8.86 -2.27
N GLU A 263 3.44 -8.91 -1.57
CA GLU A 263 4.59 -9.73 -1.96
C GLU A 263 4.25 -11.23 -1.88
N TRP A 264 4.99 -12.05 -2.63
CA TRP A 264 4.75 -13.50 -2.72
C TRP A 264 4.92 -14.28 -1.41
N ASP A 265 5.80 -13.82 -0.52
CA ASP A 265 6.40 -14.61 0.57
C ASP A 265 5.59 -14.64 1.88
N ARG A 266 4.35 -14.13 1.90
CA ARG A 266 3.58 -13.95 3.15
C ARG A 266 2.13 -14.44 3.11
N MET A 267 1.70 -15.09 2.03
CA MET A 267 0.33 -15.62 1.92
C MET A 267 -0.02 -16.68 2.97
N THR A 268 0.98 -17.42 3.44
CA THR A 268 0.83 -18.39 4.52
C THR A 268 0.47 -17.74 5.85
N ASP A 269 0.85 -16.49 6.10
CA ASP A 269 0.52 -15.81 7.36
C ASP A 269 -1.00 -15.72 7.53
N TYR A 270 -1.70 -15.33 6.47
CA TYR A 270 -3.15 -15.22 6.45
C TYR A 270 -3.84 -16.58 6.46
N ALA A 271 -3.38 -17.52 5.63
CA ALA A 271 -4.04 -18.82 5.50
C ALA A 271 -3.89 -19.69 6.76
N ASN A 272 -2.71 -19.67 7.39
CA ASN A 272 -2.46 -20.43 8.61
C ASN A 272 -3.17 -19.82 9.83
N ASN A 273 -3.65 -18.57 9.72
CA ASN A 273 -4.29 -17.83 10.82
C ASN A 273 -5.64 -17.28 10.38
N ILE A 274 -6.35 -18.10 9.60
CA ILE A 274 -7.60 -17.71 8.95
C ILE A 274 -8.64 -17.15 9.92
N ALA A 275 -8.70 -17.68 11.14
CA ALA A 275 -9.64 -17.21 12.17
C ALA A 275 -9.45 -15.72 12.51
N ALA A 276 -8.22 -15.21 12.41
CA ALA A 276 -7.88 -13.82 12.70
C ALA A 276 -8.05 -12.89 11.49
N PHE A 277 -7.82 -13.38 10.26
CA PHE A 277 -7.83 -12.54 9.05
C PHE A 277 -9.12 -12.60 8.23
N LYS A 278 -9.91 -13.68 8.35
CA LYS A 278 -11.13 -13.90 7.55
C LYS A 278 -12.13 -12.76 7.67
N ALA A 279 -12.32 -12.21 8.87
CA ALA A 279 -13.23 -11.10 9.10
C ALA A 279 -12.77 -9.82 8.39
N ILE A 280 -11.46 -9.53 8.42
CA ILE A 280 -10.85 -8.41 7.69
C ILE A 280 -11.12 -8.56 6.19
N PHE A 281 -10.71 -9.67 5.57
CA PHE A 281 -10.86 -9.79 4.11
C PHE A 281 -12.33 -9.76 3.65
N LYS A 282 -13.27 -10.31 4.43
CA LYS A 282 -14.70 -10.26 4.09
C LYS A 282 -15.29 -8.85 4.04
N GLU A 283 -14.72 -7.87 4.74
CA GLU A 283 -15.15 -6.46 4.67
C GLU A 283 -14.87 -5.85 3.27
N LEU A 284 -13.90 -6.39 2.53
CA LEU A 284 -13.60 -5.96 1.15
C LEU A 284 -14.68 -6.40 0.14
N GLY A 285 -15.56 -7.33 0.53
CA GLY A 285 -16.74 -7.73 -0.23
C GLY A 285 -16.89 -9.23 -0.43
N PRO A 286 -17.87 -9.67 -1.25
CA PRO A 286 -18.22 -11.08 -1.40
C PRO A 286 -17.16 -11.94 -2.12
N SER A 287 -16.22 -11.30 -2.83
CA SER A 287 -15.06 -11.95 -3.43
C SER A 287 -13.88 -10.98 -3.44
N PRO A 288 -13.15 -10.87 -2.31
CA PRO A 288 -12.01 -9.96 -2.18
C PRO A 288 -10.95 -10.26 -3.23
N ILE A 289 -10.37 -9.23 -3.83
CA ILE A 289 -9.26 -9.39 -4.77
C ILE A 289 -7.93 -9.26 -4.05
N ILE A 290 -7.07 -10.26 -4.24
CA ILE A 290 -5.70 -10.28 -3.77
C ILE A 290 -4.78 -10.37 -4.98
N ARG A 291 -3.93 -9.36 -5.18
CA ARG A 291 -2.83 -9.38 -6.14
C ARG A 291 -1.57 -9.83 -5.44
N MET A 292 -0.94 -10.90 -5.94
CA MET A 292 0.38 -11.35 -5.48
C MET A 292 1.41 -10.94 -6.52
N GLY A 293 2.41 -10.16 -6.13
CA GLY A 293 3.40 -9.63 -7.04
C GLY A 293 4.45 -8.87 -6.27
N GLY A 294 4.51 -7.56 -6.49
CA GLY A 294 5.49 -6.67 -5.88
C GLY A 294 6.88 -6.95 -6.41
N ALA A 295 7.88 -6.41 -5.74
CA ALA A 295 9.25 -6.56 -6.19
C ALA A 295 9.67 -8.05 -6.18
N SER A 296 9.17 -8.86 -5.24
CA SER A 296 9.48 -10.30 -5.15
C SER A 296 9.17 -11.07 -6.44
N GLN A 297 8.18 -10.62 -7.23
CA GLN A 297 7.74 -11.26 -8.47
C GLN A 297 8.88 -11.46 -9.48
N ASP A 298 9.70 -10.43 -9.71
CA ASP A 298 10.79 -10.48 -10.70
C ASP A 298 12.11 -11.05 -10.11
N PHE A 299 12.18 -11.24 -8.79
CA PHE A 299 13.28 -11.93 -8.13
C PHE A 299 13.07 -13.45 -7.97
N LEU A 300 11.89 -13.96 -8.34
CA LEU A 300 11.65 -15.41 -8.36
C LEU A 300 12.63 -16.10 -9.32
N THR A 301 13.33 -17.12 -8.82
CA THR A 301 14.17 -18.03 -9.63
C THR A 301 13.50 -19.36 -9.92
N ASP A 302 12.40 -19.64 -9.21
CA ASP A 302 11.60 -20.84 -9.30
C ASP A 302 10.14 -20.46 -8.98
N PRO A 303 9.14 -21.24 -9.43
CA PRO A 303 7.77 -21.07 -8.97
C PRO A 303 7.68 -21.08 -7.43
N PRO A 304 6.80 -20.25 -6.82
CA PRO A 304 6.57 -20.26 -5.38
C PRO A 304 6.30 -21.67 -4.84
N PRO A 305 6.75 -21.99 -3.62
CA PRO A 305 6.63 -23.33 -3.08
C PRO A 305 5.15 -23.70 -2.85
N LYS A 306 4.88 -25.01 -2.78
CA LYS A 306 3.52 -25.59 -2.74
C LYS A 306 2.65 -24.97 -1.64
N GLU A 307 3.25 -24.63 -0.50
CA GLU A 307 2.59 -24.07 0.68
C GLU A 307 1.92 -22.73 0.38
N ILE A 308 2.50 -21.92 -0.51
CA ILE A 308 1.91 -20.65 -0.94
C ILE A 308 0.65 -20.91 -1.76
N TRP A 309 0.68 -21.86 -2.70
CA TRP A 309 -0.49 -22.21 -3.50
C TRP A 309 -1.62 -22.83 -2.65
N GLN A 310 -1.26 -23.65 -1.66
CA GLN A 310 -2.18 -24.16 -0.63
C GLN A 310 -2.80 -23.03 0.19
N ALA A 311 -2.01 -21.99 0.52
CA ALA A 311 -2.50 -20.82 1.20
C ALA A 311 -3.55 -20.10 0.34
N LEU A 312 -3.27 -19.83 -0.94
CA LEU A 312 -4.24 -19.21 -1.85
C LEU A 312 -5.54 -20.02 -1.98
N GLN A 313 -5.44 -21.34 -2.13
CA GLN A 313 -6.61 -22.23 -2.13
C GLN A 313 -7.41 -22.13 -0.82
N THR A 314 -6.72 -22.05 0.33
CA THR A 314 -7.37 -21.86 1.63
C THR A 314 -8.09 -20.52 1.70
N LEU A 315 -7.46 -19.41 1.30
CA LEU A 315 -8.09 -18.09 1.27
C LEU A 315 -9.33 -18.08 0.37
N HIS A 316 -9.26 -18.72 -0.80
CA HIS A 316 -10.40 -18.90 -1.68
C HIS A 316 -11.54 -19.69 -1.02
N ARG A 317 -11.25 -20.87 -0.44
CA ARG A 317 -12.27 -21.69 0.23
C ARG A 317 -12.94 -20.95 1.38
N GLU A 318 -12.18 -20.16 2.13
CA GLU A 318 -12.63 -19.61 3.40
C GLU A 318 -13.45 -18.32 3.27
N PHE A 319 -13.14 -17.50 2.27
CA PHE A 319 -13.84 -16.23 2.04
C PHE A 319 -13.97 -15.84 0.57
N ASN A 320 -13.92 -16.81 -0.33
CA ASN A 320 -14.19 -16.64 -1.76
C ASN A 320 -13.24 -15.64 -2.43
N ALA A 321 -11.98 -15.61 -2.00
CA ALA A 321 -10.95 -14.76 -2.61
C ALA A 321 -10.80 -15.02 -4.12
N SER A 322 -10.53 -13.96 -4.86
CA SER A 322 -10.14 -13.99 -6.27
C SER A 322 -8.76 -13.36 -6.44
N PHE A 323 -8.00 -13.82 -7.43
CA PHE A 323 -6.57 -13.52 -7.50
C PHE A 323 -6.14 -12.87 -8.81
N ILE A 324 -5.21 -11.92 -8.70
CA ILE A 324 -4.32 -11.52 -9.79
C ILE A 324 -2.94 -12.10 -9.45
N ILE A 325 -2.42 -12.95 -10.33
CA ILE A 325 -1.19 -13.71 -10.07
C ILE A 325 -0.03 -13.07 -10.84
N GLY A 326 0.90 -12.47 -10.12
CA GLY A 326 2.12 -11.91 -10.67
C GLY A 326 3.04 -12.98 -11.26
N LEU A 327 3.59 -12.73 -12.44
CA LEU A 327 4.48 -13.63 -13.18
C LEU A 327 5.83 -12.95 -13.40
N PRO A 328 6.95 -13.66 -13.22
CA PRO A 328 8.26 -13.10 -13.50
C PRO A 328 8.39 -12.74 -14.98
N LEU A 329 9.10 -11.65 -15.25
CA LEU A 329 9.52 -11.25 -16.59
C LEU A 329 11.02 -10.94 -16.65
N TRP A 330 11.65 -10.47 -15.57
CA TRP A 330 13.01 -9.92 -15.65
C TRP A 330 14.08 -10.89 -16.16
N ARG A 331 13.94 -12.20 -15.91
CA ARG A 331 14.96 -13.21 -16.25
C ARG A 331 14.78 -13.79 -17.65
N HIS A 332 15.85 -14.28 -18.27
CA HIS A 332 15.80 -14.81 -19.64
C HIS A 332 14.88 -16.03 -19.83
N ASP A 333 14.66 -16.80 -18.77
CA ASP A 333 13.84 -18.01 -18.69
C ASP A 333 12.38 -17.74 -18.30
N ALA A 334 11.95 -16.46 -18.23
CA ALA A 334 10.62 -16.05 -17.77
C ALA A 334 9.44 -16.80 -18.42
N VAL A 335 9.55 -17.25 -19.68
CA VAL A 335 8.47 -18.02 -20.33
C VAL A 335 8.22 -19.36 -19.62
N ASP A 336 9.29 -20.06 -19.23
CA ASP A 336 9.18 -21.39 -18.63
C ASP A 336 8.65 -21.29 -17.20
N ASP A 337 9.20 -20.36 -16.40
CA ASP A 337 8.76 -20.10 -15.03
C ASP A 337 7.31 -19.60 -14.97
N ALA A 338 6.98 -18.59 -15.78
CA ALA A 338 5.63 -18.04 -15.82
C ALA A 338 4.61 -19.08 -16.30
N ARG A 339 4.95 -19.92 -17.29
CA ARG A 339 4.06 -21.00 -17.74
C ARG A 339 3.86 -22.05 -16.65
N ALA A 340 4.93 -22.44 -15.95
CA ALA A 340 4.84 -23.37 -14.83
C ALA A 340 3.93 -22.80 -13.73
N MET A 341 4.09 -21.52 -13.37
CA MET A 341 3.23 -20.84 -12.39
C MET A 341 1.76 -20.79 -12.83
N MET A 342 1.47 -20.48 -14.10
CA MET A 342 0.10 -20.52 -14.64
C MET A 342 -0.51 -21.93 -14.53
N GLN A 343 0.26 -22.98 -14.86
CA GLN A 343 -0.20 -24.37 -14.76
C GLN A 343 -0.43 -24.79 -13.31
N ILE A 344 0.43 -24.36 -12.38
CA ILE A 344 0.26 -24.63 -10.95
C ILE A 344 -0.98 -23.89 -10.43
N ALA A 345 -1.15 -22.62 -10.77
CA ALA A 345 -2.31 -21.83 -10.35
C ALA A 345 -3.64 -22.52 -10.71
N GLU A 346 -3.77 -23.03 -11.94
CA GLU A 346 -4.97 -23.74 -12.39
C GLU A 346 -5.21 -25.09 -11.69
N GLN A 347 -4.19 -25.68 -11.05
CA GLN A 347 -4.34 -26.90 -10.24
C GLN A 347 -4.89 -26.61 -8.85
N TRP A 348 -4.56 -25.45 -8.28
CA TRP A 348 -4.89 -25.09 -6.89
C TRP A 348 -6.13 -24.20 -6.77
N ILE A 349 -6.37 -23.35 -7.77
CA ILE A 349 -7.39 -22.30 -7.72
C ILE A 349 -8.39 -22.53 -8.85
N PRO A 350 -9.71 -22.48 -8.58
CA PRO A 350 -10.71 -22.53 -9.63
C PRO A 350 -10.51 -21.42 -10.66
N LYS A 351 -10.54 -21.76 -11.95
CA LYS A 351 -10.29 -20.79 -13.04
C LYS A 351 -11.17 -19.54 -12.98
N SER A 352 -12.41 -19.66 -12.47
CA SER A 352 -13.33 -18.52 -12.29
C SER A 352 -12.88 -17.51 -11.22
N HIS A 353 -11.93 -17.87 -10.37
CA HIS A 353 -11.35 -17.03 -9.33
C HIS A 353 -9.92 -16.58 -9.64
N ILE A 354 -9.41 -16.92 -10.82
CA ILE A 354 -8.21 -16.32 -11.37
C ILE A 354 -8.67 -15.20 -12.30
N ILE A 355 -8.58 -13.95 -11.83
CA ILE A 355 -8.91 -12.76 -12.64
C ILE A 355 -7.94 -12.67 -13.82
N GLY A 356 -6.70 -13.07 -13.57
CA GLY A 356 -5.69 -13.42 -14.53
C GLY A 356 -4.31 -13.15 -13.96
N TYR A 357 -3.36 -12.90 -14.84
CA TYR A 357 -1.95 -12.86 -14.48
C TYR A 357 -1.35 -11.49 -14.79
N GLU A 358 -0.41 -10.99 -13.99
CA GLU A 358 0.30 -9.74 -14.26
C GLU A 358 1.75 -10.05 -14.61
N LEU A 359 2.20 -9.72 -15.82
CA LEU A 359 3.54 -10.09 -16.31
C LEU A 359 4.56 -8.97 -16.04
N GLY A 360 5.58 -9.28 -15.23
CA GLY A 360 6.59 -8.32 -14.77
C GLY A 360 6.08 -7.34 -13.71
N ASN A 361 7.02 -6.69 -13.03
CA ASN A 361 6.77 -5.69 -12.00
C ASN A 361 7.84 -4.59 -12.06
N GLU A 362 7.42 -3.33 -12.21
CA GLU A 362 8.27 -2.14 -12.18
C GLU A 362 9.57 -2.26 -12.99
N PRO A 363 9.50 -2.57 -14.29
CA PRO A 363 10.68 -2.86 -15.10
C PRO A 363 11.66 -1.68 -15.21
N GLU A 364 11.24 -0.45 -14.90
CA GLU A 364 12.14 0.69 -14.80
C GLU A 364 13.13 0.61 -13.62
N PHE A 365 12.84 -0.22 -12.61
CA PHE A 365 13.64 -0.39 -11.40
C PHE A 365 14.41 -1.72 -11.36
N TRP A 366 14.38 -2.52 -12.43
CA TRP A 366 15.26 -3.68 -12.57
C TRP A 366 16.73 -3.26 -12.43
N LEU A 367 17.57 -4.13 -11.84
CA LEU A 367 18.99 -3.81 -11.64
C LEU A 367 19.75 -3.58 -12.97
N THR A 368 19.24 -4.15 -14.06
CA THR A 368 19.75 -3.95 -15.43
C THR A 368 19.20 -2.70 -16.12
N GLY A 369 18.27 -1.98 -15.47
CA GLY A 369 17.39 -1.02 -16.09
C GLY A 369 16.37 -1.66 -17.02
N VAL A 370 15.50 -0.83 -17.61
CA VAL A 370 14.50 -1.26 -18.60
C VAL A 370 15.19 -1.83 -19.85
N GLY A 371 14.78 -3.03 -20.27
CA GLY A 371 15.38 -3.73 -21.41
C GLY A 371 14.78 -5.11 -21.61
N GLY A 372 15.41 -5.93 -22.44
CA GLY A 372 14.96 -7.31 -22.68
C GLY A 372 16.03 -8.17 -23.33
N TYR A 373 15.79 -9.48 -23.39
CA TYR A 373 16.76 -10.41 -23.96
C TYR A 373 16.67 -10.51 -25.48
N ASP A 374 17.81 -10.65 -26.15
CA ASP A 374 17.90 -10.81 -27.59
C ASP A 374 17.31 -12.16 -28.04
N PRO A 375 16.45 -12.22 -29.08
CA PRO A 375 15.83 -13.47 -29.51
C PRO A 375 16.80 -14.47 -30.17
N LYS A 376 17.95 -14.01 -30.67
CA LYS A 376 19.00 -14.84 -31.30
C LYS A 376 20.09 -15.22 -30.29
N GLU A 377 20.28 -14.41 -29.25
CA GLU A 377 21.17 -14.66 -28.13
C GLU A 377 20.38 -14.57 -26.80
N PRO A 378 19.56 -15.59 -26.42
CA PRO A 378 18.56 -15.47 -25.36
C PRO A 378 19.09 -15.11 -23.96
N THR A 379 20.39 -15.26 -23.71
CA THR A 379 21.03 -14.88 -22.43
C THR A 379 21.60 -13.46 -22.43
N LYS A 380 21.61 -12.78 -23.58
CA LYS A 380 22.13 -11.42 -23.75
C LYS A 380 21.05 -10.40 -23.47
N PHE A 381 21.18 -9.69 -22.35
CA PHE A 381 20.31 -8.57 -22.02
C PHE A 381 20.68 -7.34 -22.87
N VAL A 382 19.67 -6.69 -23.44
CA VAL A 382 19.83 -5.46 -24.23
C VAL A 382 18.99 -4.36 -23.58
N PRO A 383 19.61 -3.30 -23.03
CA PRO A 383 18.90 -2.16 -22.46
C PRO A 383 18.10 -1.41 -23.52
N GLY A 384 17.02 -0.76 -23.10
CA GLY A 384 16.19 0.10 -23.94
C GLY A 384 14.71 -0.29 -23.91
N PHE A 385 13.86 0.73 -24.02
CA PHE A 385 12.41 0.53 -23.94
C PHE A 385 11.88 -0.29 -25.12
N GLU A 386 12.40 -0.09 -26.33
CA GLU A 386 12.03 -0.87 -27.50
C GLU A 386 12.34 -2.36 -27.30
N GLN A 387 13.50 -2.68 -26.73
CA GLN A 387 13.90 -4.05 -26.40
C GLN A 387 12.99 -4.65 -25.35
N TYR A 388 12.63 -3.87 -24.32
CA TYR A 388 11.65 -4.27 -23.32
C TYR A 388 10.29 -4.62 -23.93
N VAL A 389 9.72 -3.75 -24.77
CA VAL A 389 8.40 -4.01 -25.39
C VAL A 389 8.44 -5.24 -26.27
N GLN A 390 9.51 -5.41 -27.06
CA GLN A 390 9.68 -6.59 -27.90
C GLN A 390 9.81 -7.86 -27.08
N TYR A 391 10.54 -7.81 -25.96
CA TYR A 391 10.70 -8.94 -25.07
C TYR A 391 9.39 -9.30 -24.35
N PHE A 392 8.73 -8.32 -23.72
CA PHE A 392 7.41 -8.46 -23.13
C PHE A 392 6.42 -9.09 -24.13
N HIS A 393 6.36 -8.56 -25.35
CA HIS A 393 5.44 -9.02 -26.38
C HIS A 393 5.67 -10.48 -26.76
N ARG A 394 6.94 -10.90 -26.94
CA ARG A 394 7.28 -12.30 -27.25
C ARG A 394 6.94 -13.22 -26.09
N THR A 395 7.27 -12.84 -24.85
CA THR A 395 6.94 -13.61 -23.65
C THR A 395 5.43 -13.76 -23.50
N ALA A 396 4.68 -12.65 -23.57
CA ALA A 396 3.22 -12.64 -23.46
C ALA A 396 2.53 -13.52 -24.53
N LYS A 397 2.99 -13.46 -25.79
CA LYS A 397 2.48 -14.34 -26.87
C LYS A 397 2.83 -15.80 -26.66
N ALA A 398 3.95 -16.12 -26.00
CA ALA A 398 4.26 -17.50 -25.67
C ALA A 398 3.34 -18.02 -24.57
N LEU A 399 3.02 -17.18 -23.56
CA LEU A 399 2.21 -17.56 -22.42
C LEU A 399 0.72 -17.70 -22.73
N ASN A 400 0.19 -16.93 -23.70
CA ASN A 400 -1.21 -16.97 -24.09
C ASN A 400 -1.38 -17.69 -25.44
N ASP A 401 -2.29 -18.67 -25.54
CA ASP A 401 -2.49 -19.45 -26.76
C ASP A 401 -3.19 -18.62 -27.86
N CYS A 402 -2.40 -17.87 -28.63
CA CYS A 402 -2.88 -16.99 -29.70
C CYS A 402 -3.32 -17.68 -30.98
N LYS A 403 -3.62 -18.99 -30.94
CA LYS A 403 -3.97 -19.77 -32.13
C LYS A 403 -5.46 -19.69 -32.47
N ASP A 404 -5.76 -19.91 -33.75
CA ASP A 404 -7.11 -20.21 -34.27
C ASP A 404 -8.19 -19.14 -34.07
N GLY A 405 -7.81 -17.86 -33.97
CA GLY A 405 -8.77 -16.74 -33.87
C GLY A 405 -9.55 -16.68 -32.56
N LYS A 406 -9.24 -17.54 -31.59
CA LYS A 406 -9.78 -17.45 -30.22
C LYS A 406 -8.93 -16.48 -29.41
N SER A 407 -9.48 -15.34 -29.02
CA SER A 407 -8.85 -14.42 -28.09
C SER A 407 -9.47 -14.57 -26.70
N ASN A 408 -8.77 -15.23 -25.77
CA ASN A 408 -9.08 -15.18 -24.35
C ASN A 408 -7.89 -14.56 -23.60
N PRO A 409 -7.73 -13.23 -23.65
CA PRO A 409 -6.59 -12.58 -23.04
C PRO A 409 -6.63 -12.71 -21.51
N VAL A 410 -5.57 -13.25 -20.92
CA VAL A 410 -5.46 -13.44 -19.45
C VAL A 410 -4.37 -12.61 -18.79
N LEU A 411 -3.56 -11.89 -19.56
CA LEU A 411 -2.43 -11.13 -19.04
C LEU A 411 -2.81 -9.67 -18.79
N ALA A 412 -2.33 -9.12 -17.69
CA ALA A 412 -2.18 -7.71 -17.44
C ALA A 412 -0.69 -7.36 -17.41
N GLY A 413 -0.39 -6.09 -17.48
CA GLY A 413 0.98 -5.64 -17.29
C GLY A 413 1.25 -4.25 -17.81
N PRO A 414 2.49 -3.77 -17.59
CA PRO A 414 3.56 -4.49 -16.90
C PRO A 414 3.74 -4.14 -15.42
N GLY A 415 2.75 -3.46 -14.80
CA GLY A 415 2.93 -2.92 -13.45
C GLY A 415 4.01 -1.83 -13.43
N TRP A 416 3.89 -0.80 -14.29
CA TRP A 416 4.80 0.35 -14.29
C TRP A 416 4.87 0.98 -12.90
N GLY A 417 6.05 1.27 -12.37
CA GLY A 417 6.24 1.62 -10.95
C GLY A 417 5.64 2.94 -10.49
N ASN A 418 5.28 3.84 -11.42
CA ASN A 418 4.45 4.99 -11.06
C ASN A 418 3.78 5.64 -12.28
N VAL A 419 2.58 6.19 -12.11
CA VAL A 419 1.97 7.09 -13.11
C VAL A 419 2.85 8.30 -13.46
N ASN A 420 3.78 8.67 -12.58
CA ASN A 420 4.71 9.78 -12.75
C ASN A 420 6.02 9.41 -13.46
N THR A 421 6.42 8.15 -13.43
CA THR A 421 7.67 7.67 -14.04
C THR A 421 7.47 7.18 -15.47
N ILE A 422 6.25 6.76 -15.82
CA ILE A 422 5.95 6.21 -17.14
C ILE A 422 5.61 7.30 -18.18
N ASP A 423 6.30 7.27 -19.33
CA ASP A 423 5.88 8.02 -20.53
C ASP A 423 4.69 7.29 -21.19
N ALA A 424 3.57 7.95 -21.48
CA ALA A 424 2.48 7.25 -22.16
C ALA A 424 2.77 6.96 -23.64
N LYS A 425 3.83 7.51 -24.25
CA LYS A 425 4.35 6.98 -25.52
C LYS A 425 4.85 5.56 -25.34
N TRP A 426 5.46 5.25 -24.20
CA TRP A 426 5.90 3.89 -23.88
C TRP A 426 4.70 2.98 -23.72
N MET A 427 3.76 3.34 -22.85
CA MET A 427 2.51 2.58 -22.69
C MET A 427 1.75 2.42 -24.02
N ALA A 428 1.68 3.47 -24.85
CA ALA A 428 1.03 3.41 -26.16
C ALA A 428 1.76 2.48 -27.14
N MET A 429 3.09 2.46 -27.15
CA MET A 429 3.87 1.55 -27.99
C MET A 429 3.58 0.09 -27.62
N GLN A 430 3.63 -0.25 -26.33
CA GLN A 430 3.29 -1.58 -25.84
C GLN A 430 1.86 -1.97 -26.17
N ALA A 431 0.91 -1.07 -25.93
CA ALA A 431 -0.51 -1.30 -26.14
C ALA A 431 -0.93 -1.42 -27.61
N LYS A 432 -0.08 -0.96 -28.55
CA LYS A 432 -0.33 -0.98 -30.00
C LYS A 432 0.45 -2.06 -30.76
N MET A 433 1.24 -2.89 -30.07
CA MET A 433 1.94 -4.01 -30.71
C MET A 433 0.95 -4.96 -31.42
N ASP A 434 1.34 -5.45 -32.59
CA ASP A 434 0.50 -6.35 -33.38
C ASP A 434 0.22 -7.66 -32.64
N GLY A 435 -1.06 -7.95 -32.37
CA GLY A 435 -1.47 -9.14 -31.62
C GLY A 435 -1.64 -8.93 -30.11
N VAL A 436 -1.51 -7.70 -29.59
CA VAL A 436 -1.78 -7.37 -28.16
C VAL A 436 -3.13 -7.89 -27.68
N LYS A 437 -4.19 -7.73 -28.49
CA LYS A 437 -5.55 -8.18 -28.15
C LYS A 437 -5.68 -9.69 -27.92
N CYS A 438 -4.72 -10.47 -28.37
CA CYS A 438 -4.70 -11.90 -28.08
C CYS A 438 -4.50 -12.16 -26.58
N TYR A 439 -3.52 -11.48 -25.97
CA TYR A 439 -2.99 -11.82 -24.65
C TYR A 439 -3.32 -10.80 -23.57
N MET A 440 -3.49 -9.53 -23.93
CA MET A 440 -3.64 -8.43 -22.98
C MET A 440 -5.10 -8.18 -22.63
N ARG A 441 -5.46 -8.44 -21.37
CA ARG A 441 -6.78 -8.21 -20.77
C ARG A 441 -6.93 -6.75 -20.34
N GLU A 442 -5.91 -6.20 -19.68
CA GLU A 442 -5.89 -4.84 -19.17
C GLU A 442 -4.45 -4.36 -18.99
N LEU A 443 -4.23 -3.05 -19.03
CA LEU A 443 -2.93 -2.48 -18.65
C LEU A 443 -2.87 -2.28 -17.14
N SER A 444 -1.66 -2.28 -16.59
CA SER A 444 -1.46 -2.00 -15.17
C SER A 444 -0.32 -1.02 -14.90
N VAL A 445 -0.49 -0.24 -13.84
CA VAL A 445 0.43 0.79 -13.35
C VAL A 445 0.33 0.85 -11.83
N HIS A 446 1.36 1.32 -11.16
CA HIS A 446 1.39 1.59 -9.74
C HIS A 446 1.19 3.08 -9.46
N TYR A 447 0.82 3.43 -8.24
CA TYR A 447 0.70 4.82 -7.83
C TYR A 447 1.14 5.04 -6.40
N TYR A 448 2.15 5.88 -6.24
CA TYR A 448 2.49 6.51 -4.97
C TYR A 448 2.66 8.01 -5.23
N PRO A 449 2.17 8.91 -4.36
CA PRO A 449 2.38 10.34 -4.51
C PRO A 449 3.87 10.64 -4.68
N TYR A 450 4.21 11.43 -5.70
CA TYR A 450 5.60 11.76 -6.01
C TYR A 450 6.07 12.93 -5.15
N VAL A 451 6.55 12.60 -3.95
CA VAL A 451 6.97 13.55 -2.91
C VAL A 451 8.28 13.11 -2.28
N ASN A 452 8.92 14.02 -1.54
CA ASN A 452 10.01 13.64 -0.65
C ASN A 452 9.41 13.01 0.62
N ASN A 453 9.55 11.69 0.77
CA ASN A 453 9.05 10.94 1.92
C ASN A 453 9.57 11.43 3.27
N VAL A 454 10.72 12.10 3.33
CA VAL A 454 11.28 12.61 4.59
C VAL A 454 10.59 13.91 5.03
N THR A 455 10.33 14.82 4.09
CA THR A 455 9.91 16.19 4.42
C THR A 455 8.42 16.44 4.30
N ILE A 456 7.67 15.57 3.62
CA ILE A 456 6.21 15.73 3.48
C ILE A 456 5.52 15.70 4.86
N ASP A 457 4.47 16.48 5.07
CA ASP A 457 3.64 16.44 6.29
C ASP A 457 2.19 16.05 5.95
N SER A 458 1.33 15.96 6.97
CA SER A 458 -0.09 15.59 6.78
C SER A 458 -0.84 16.57 5.89
N LYS A 459 -0.57 17.87 6.02
CA LYS A 459 -1.18 18.92 5.18
C LYS A 459 -0.77 18.79 3.73
N GLY A 460 0.51 18.57 3.45
CA GLY A 460 1.06 18.38 2.12
C GLY A 460 0.55 17.09 1.48
N LEU A 461 0.49 15.98 2.23
CA LEU A 461 -0.05 14.71 1.76
C LEU A 461 -1.53 14.83 1.35
N LEU A 462 -2.33 15.61 2.08
CA LEU A 462 -3.76 15.79 1.86
C LEU A 462 -4.11 16.96 0.91
N ALA A 463 -3.11 17.66 0.39
CA ALA A 463 -3.28 18.78 -0.51
C ALA A 463 -3.97 18.35 -1.81
N GLN A 464 -4.98 19.11 -2.24
CA GLN A 464 -5.73 18.76 -3.45
C GLN A 464 -4.86 18.82 -4.71
N ASP A 465 -3.88 19.72 -4.77
CA ASP A 465 -2.96 19.83 -5.92
C ASP A 465 -2.07 18.59 -6.08
N LEU A 466 -1.61 18.00 -4.97
CA LEU A 466 -0.85 16.75 -5.02
C LEU A 466 -1.72 15.60 -5.56
N GLN A 467 -2.96 15.49 -5.08
CA GLN A 467 -3.90 14.48 -5.58
C GLN A 467 -4.24 14.70 -7.07
N ASN A 468 -4.46 15.95 -7.48
CA ASN A 468 -4.75 16.31 -8.87
C ASN A 468 -3.57 15.95 -9.79
N PHE A 469 -2.34 16.22 -9.35
CA PHE A 469 -1.14 15.91 -10.13
C PHE A 469 -1.06 14.42 -10.49
N GLY A 470 -1.20 13.53 -9.50
CA GLY A 470 -1.22 12.08 -9.75
C GLY A 470 -2.43 11.65 -10.60
N LEU A 471 -3.62 12.21 -10.32
CA LEU A 471 -4.85 11.87 -11.01
C LEU A 471 -4.82 12.27 -12.49
N ASP A 472 -4.24 13.43 -12.83
CA ASP A 472 -4.18 13.92 -14.21
C ASP A 472 -3.21 13.08 -15.05
N LYS A 473 -2.09 12.63 -14.45
CA LYS A 473 -1.20 11.64 -15.08
C LYS A 473 -1.91 10.32 -15.31
N PHE A 474 -2.64 9.82 -14.31
CA PHE A 474 -3.45 8.63 -14.46
C PHE A 474 -4.49 8.77 -15.58
N LYS A 475 -5.24 9.87 -15.65
CA LYS A 475 -6.25 10.12 -16.70
C LYS A 475 -5.63 10.10 -18.11
N TRP A 476 -4.40 10.60 -18.24
CA TRP A 476 -3.69 10.56 -19.51
C TRP A 476 -3.36 9.12 -19.94
N LEU A 477 -2.83 8.29 -19.03
CA LEU A 477 -2.59 6.86 -19.26
C LEU A 477 -3.90 6.09 -19.53
N GLN A 478 -4.96 6.43 -18.79
CA GLN A 478 -6.29 5.87 -18.97
C GLN A 478 -6.84 6.19 -20.37
N GLY A 479 -6.53 7.36 -20.91
CA GLY A 479 -6.84 7.74 -22.29
C GLY A 479 -6.13 6.86 -23.32
N VAL A 480 -4.85 6.53 -23.08
CA VAL A 480 -4.09 5.60 -23.93
C VAL A 480 -4.69 4.19 -23.88
N ALA A 481 -5.01 3.69 -22.69
CA ALA A 481 -5.66 2.38 -22.53
C ALA A 481 -7.02 2.33 -23.27
N LYS A 482 -7.87 3.36 -23.10
CA LYS A 482 -9.17 3.46 -23.78
C LYS A 482 -9.04 3.51 -25.29
N ALA A 483 -8.03 4.20 -25.83
CA ALA A 483 -7.81 4.32 -27.27
C ALA A 483 -7.55 2.97 -27.96
N VAL A 484 -7.09 1.95 -27.21
CA VAL A 484 -6.89 0.58 -27.73
C VAL A 484 -7.95 -0.41 -27.23
N GLY A 485 -8.94 0.05 -26.48
CA GLY A 485 -10.03 -0.78 -25.92
C GLY A 485 -9.64 -1.60 -24.69
N LEU A 486 -8.62 -1.16 -23.92
CA LEU A 486 -8.19 -1.81 -22.69
C LEU A 486 -8.55 -0.98 -21.45
N GLY A 487 -8.76 -1.67 -20.32
CA GLY A 487 -8.80 -1.04 -18.99
C GLY A 487 -7.40 -0.65 -18.50
N LEU A 488 -7.34 0.21 -17.49
CA LEU A 488 -6.12 0.51 -16.75
C LEU A 488 -6.37 0.30 -15.25
N ARG A 489 -5.56 -0.57 -14.65
CA ARG A 489 -5.61 -0.90 -13.22
C ARG A 489 -4.49 -0.19 -12.48
N VAL A 490 -4.80 0.34 -11.29
CA VAL A 490 -3.76 0.65 -10.30
C VAL A 490 -3.52 -0.61 -9.47
N SER A 491 -2.55 -1.42 -9.87
CA SER A 491 -2.30 -2.76 -9.30
C SER A 491 -1.40 -2.75 -8.07
N GLU A 492 -0.82 -1.61 -7.73
CA GLU A 492 -0.11 -1.38 -6.47
C GLU A 492 -0.13 0.10 -6.10
N THR A 493 -0.45 0.42 -4.84
CA THR A 493 -0.48 1.81 -4.36
C THR A 493 -0.48 1.89 -2.84
N ASN A 494 -0.02 3.02 -2.30
CA ASN A 494 -0.32 3.47 -0.95
C ASN A 494 0.01 4.96 -0.76
N SER A 495 -0.20 5.47 0.45
CA SER A 495 -0.01 6.90 0.78
C SER A 495 1.41 7.39 0.53
N LEU A 496 2.42 6.55 0.81
CA LEU A 496 3.82 6.79 0.50
C LEU A 496 4.50 5.46 0.13
N TYR A 497 5.52 5.52 -0.71
CA TYR A 497 6.32 4.37 -1.11
C TYR A 497 7.24 3.86 0.03
N GLY A 498 7.87 2.71 -0.15
CA GLY A 498 8.80 2.13 0.84
C GLY A 498 8.12 1.57 2.08
N GLY A 499 6.90 1.04 1.93
CA GLY A 499 6.06 0.56 3.04
C GLY A 499 5.29 1.66 3.78
N GLY A 500 5.50 2.93 3.40
CA GLY A 500 4.90 4.09 4.05
C GLY A 500 5.77 4.64 5.19
N ARG A 501 5.36 5.76 5.78
CA ARG A 501 6.09 6.43 6.87
C ARG A 501 5.31 6.38 8.18
N ALA A 502 5.94 5.89 9.24
CA ALA A 502 5.37 5.90 10.59
C ALA A 502 5.07 7.33 11.04
N GLY A 503 3.97 7.51 11.77
CA GLY A 503 3.46 8.83 12.17
C GLY A 503 2.87 9.63 11.00
N LEU A 504 2.65 9.03 9.83
CA LEU A 504 1.95 9.67 8.72
C LEU A 504 1.06 8.68 7.96
N SER A 505 1.63 7.66 7.34
CA SER A 505 0.93 6.65 6.53
C SER A 505 -0.01 5.77 7.36
N ASP A 506 0.34 5.53 8.62
CA ASP A 506 -0.39 4.73 9.62
C ASP A 506 -1.38 5.56 10.45
N THR A 507 -1.50 6.87 10.17
CA THR A 507 -2.36 7.80 10.90
C THR A 507 -3.63 8.18 10.14
N MET A 508 -4.51 8.96 10.76
CA MET A 508 -5.72 9.51 10.14
C MET A 508 -5.40 10.30 8.86
N ALA A 509 -4.22 10.91 8.73
CA ALA A 509 -3.75 11.49 7.48
C ALA A 509 -3.67 10.46 6.35
N GLY A 510 -3.04 9.31 6.60
CA GLY A 510 -2.99 8.19 5.66
C GLY A 510 -4.39 7.66 5.31
N ALA A 511 -5.29 7.57 6.30
CA ALA A 511 -6.68 7.16 6.08
C ALA A 511 -7.45 8.10 5.15
N LEU A 512 -7.36 9.42 5.40
CA LEU A 512 -8.03 10.42 4.58
C LEU A 512 -7.46 10.49 3.16
N TRP A 513 -6.14 10.28 3.01
CA TRP A 513 -5.52 10.15 1.70
C TRP A 513 -6.06 8.92 0.95
N CYS A 514 -6.11 7.74 1.59
CA CYS A 514 -6.62 6.52 0.97
C CYS A 514 -8.08 6.68 0.54
N ALA A 515 -8.92 7.32 1.37
CA ALA A 515 -10.32 7.59 1.05
C ALA A 515 -10.46 8.49 -0.19
N ASP A 516 -9.73 9.61 -0.24
CA ASP A 516 -9.79 10.54 -1.38
C ASP A 516 -9.26 9.88 -2.66
N ALA A 517 -8.14 9.16 -2.58
CA ALA A 517 -7.56 8.43 -3.70
C ALA A 517 -8.52 7.37 -4.27
N LEU A 518 -9.16 6.57 -3.41
CA LEU A 518 -10.13 5.57 -3.84
C LEU A 518 -11.27 6.17 -4.68
N PHE A 519 -11.93 7.21 -4.18
CA PHE A 519 -13.00 7.85 -4.93
C PHE A 519 -12.50 8.56 -6.19
N ALA A 520 -11.35 9.25 -6.12
CA ALA A 520 -10.79 9.98 -7.26
C ALA A 520 -10.45 9.05 -8.43
N PHE A 521 -9.75 7.94 -8.17
CA PHE A 521 -9.33 7.00 -9.20
C PHE A 521 -10.51 6.14 -9.71
N ALA A 522 -11.45 5.78 -8.84
CA ALA A 522 -12.70 5.13 -9.27
C ALA A 522 -13.49 6.04 -10.21
N SER A 523 -13.64 7.33 -9.86
CA SER A 523 -14.35 8.32 -10.68
C SER A 523 -13.65 8.59 -12.01
N ALA A 524 -12.31 8.52 -12.04
CA ALA A 524 -11.52 8.62 -13.28
C ALA A 524 -11.58 7.36 -14.17
N GLY A 525 -12.15 6.27 -13.67
CA GLY A 525 -12.43 5.05 -14.43
C GLY A 525 -11.34 3.97 -14.37
N ALA A 526 -10.51 3.95 -13.31
CA ALA A 526 -9.62 2.82 -13.06
C ALA A 526 -10.41 1.50 -12.95
N SER A 527 -9.84 0.39 -13.44
CA SER A 527 -10.48 -0.94 -13.34
C SER A 527 -10.34 -1.57 -11.95
N GLY A 528 -9.49 -1.02 -11.11
CA GLY A 528 -9.37 -1.30 -9.67
C GLY A 528 -8.16 -0.60 -9.06
N PHE A 529 -8.10 -0.66 -7.74
CA PHE A 529 -7.13 0.07 -6.92
C PHE A 529 -6.66 -0.83 -5.77
N HIS A 530 -5.38 -1.21 -5.81
CA HIS A 530 -4.83 -2.31 -5.02
C HIS A 530 -3.84 -1.79 -3.99
N PHE A 531 -4.28 -1.65 -2.74
CA PHE A 531 -3.39 -1.17 -1.67
C PHE A 531 -2.36 -2.22 -1.30
N HIS A 532 -1.07 -1.86 -1.38
CA HIS A 532 0.00 -2.76 -1.00
C HIS A 532 0.06 -2.92 0.53
N TRP A 533 0.02 -4.15 1.01
CA TRP A 533 0.20 -4.53 2.43
C TRP A 533 1.50 -5.33 2.58
N GLY A 534 2.02 -5.43 3.80
CA GLY A 534 3.32 -6.04 4.06
C GLY A 534 4.52 -5.10 3.91
N PHE A 535 5.71 -5.70 3.87
CA PHE A 535 7.00 -5.04 3.72
C PHE A 535 7.22 -4.63 2.25
N GLY A 536 6.53 -3.57 1.80
CA GLY A 536 6.61 -3.14 0.40
C GLY A 536 7.97 -2.56 0.00
N GLY A 537 8.41 -2.85 -1.24
CA GLY A 537 9.48 -2.13 -1.94
C GLY A 537 10.92 -2.57 -1.69
N GLN A 538 11.16 -3.53 -0.77
CA GLN A 538 12.47 -4.13 -0.56
C GLN A 538 12.33 -5.62 -0.20
N PRO A 539 12.08 -6.49 -1.20
CA PRO A 539 11.76 -7.91 -0.98
C PRO A 539 12.93 -8.66 -0.35
N LEU A 540 14.13 -8.11 -0.51
CA LEU A 540 15.30 -8.54 0.22
C LEU A 540 15.38 -7.76 1.54
N GLN A 541 15.54 -6.44 1.59
CA GLN A 541 15.95 -5.76 2.82
C GLN A 541 14.87 -5.59 3.92
N GLY A 542 13.58 -5.80 3.60
CA GLY A 542 12.45 -5.47 4.47
C GLY A 542 12.15 -3.96 4.48
N GLY A 543 10.88 -3.56 4.55
CA GLY A 543 10.43 -2.17 4.64
C GLY A 543 9.34 -1.98 5.71
N GLN A 544 9.23 -0.82 6.35
CA GLN A 544 8.29 -0.65 7.46
C GLN A 544 6.82 -0.86 7.00
N PRO A 545 6.04 -1.73 7.65
CA PRO A 545 4.66 -1.99 7.25
C PRO A 545 3.70 -0.91 7.83
N ASN A 546 3.73 0.32 7.31
CA ASN A 546 2.98 1.45 7.91
C ASN A 546 1.57 1.64 7.31
N THR A 547 1.05 0.68 6.53
CA THR A 547 -0.17 0.89 5.75
C THR A 547 -1.13 -0.29 5.81
N GLY A 548 -2.45 -0.05 5.69
CA GLY A 548 -3.44 -1.12 5.55
C GLY A 548 -3.55 -2.04 6.77
N VAL A 549 -3.63 -3.35 6.54
CA VAL A 549 -3.62 -4.36 7.60
C VAL A 549 -2.38 -5.21 7.48
N GLN A 550 -1.66 -5.32 8.57
CA GLN A 550 -0.34 -5.91 8.62
C GLN A 550 -0.34 -7.17 9.48
N THR A 551 0.65 -8.02 9.28
CA THR A 551 0.81 -9.24 10.09
C THR A 551 1.78 -8.94 11.23
N ASN A 552 1.25 -8.88 12.46
CA ASN A 552 2.05 -8.94 13.67
C ASN A 552 2.11 -10.37 14.20
N PHE A 553 2.98 -10.62 15.17
CA PHE A 553 3.11 -11.92 15.81
C PHE A 553 3.12 -11.76 17.33
N PHE A 554 2.49 -12.69 18.05
CA PHE A 554 2.58 -12.74 19.51
C PHE A 554 3.98 -13.15 19.96
N THR A 555 4.30 -12.95 21.24
CA THR A 555 5.42 -13.66 21.86
C THR A 555 4.94 -14.99 22.48
N LYS A 556 5.84 -15.94 22.75
CA LYS A 556 5.57 -17.23 23.41
C LYS A 556 4.93 -17.07 24.80
N ALA A 557 5.07 -15.90 25.42
CA ALA A 557 4.42 -15.54 26.68
C ALA A 557 2.93 -15.19 26.52
N GLY A 558 2.40 -15.15 25.29
CA GLY A 558 1.02 -14.71 25.01
C GLY A 558 0.85 -13.18 25.06
N GLU A 559 1.94 -12.43 25.16
CA GLU A 559 1.94 -10.97 25.22
C GLU A 559 1.97 -10.35 23.82
N ILE A 560 1.34 -9.18 23.69
CA ILE A 560 1.43 -8.30 22.52
C ILE A 560 2.72 -7.47 22.67
N GLY A 561 3.78 -7.84 21.96
CA GLY A 561 5.07 -7.14 22.02
C GLY A 561 6.12 -7.73 21.08
N PRO A 562 7.26 -7.05 20.85
CA PRO A 562 8.32 -7.57 19.98
C PRO A 562 8.95 -8.82 20.61
N PRO A 563 9.18 -9.89 19.83
CA PRO A 563 9.81 -11.09 20.33
C PRO A 563 11.28 -10.80 20.68
N THR A 564 11.71 -11.21 21.88
CA THR A 564 13.12 -11.07 22.29
C THR A 564 14.01 -12.10 21.58
N LYS A 565 13.42 -13.15 20.97
CA LYS A 565 14.06 -14.15 20.09
C LYS A 565 13.04 -14.72 19.09
N MET A 566 13.50 -15.13 17.90
CA MET A 566 12.62 -15.66 16.83
C MET A 566 11.90 -16.97 17.22
N ASP A 567 12.48 -17.76 18.11
CA ASP A 567 11.82 -18.94 18.66
C ASP A 567 10.72 -18.58 19.66
N ASP A 568 10.70 -17.37 20.22
CA ASP A 568 9.68 -16.88 21.15
C ASP A 568 8.47 -16.26 20.46
N VAL A 569 8.15 -16.65 19.22
CA VAL A 569 7.05 -16.06 18.44
C VAL A 569 5.81 -16.96 18.49
N GLY A 570 4.70 -16.43 19.03
CA GLY A 570 3.36 -17.02 18.93
C GLY A 570 2.73 -16.81 17.54
N GLY A 571 1.47 -17.24 17.36
CA GLY A 571 0.80 -17.16 16.05
C GLY A 571 0.60 -15.71 15.53
N PRO A 572 0.53 -15.49 14.20
CA PRO A 572 0.29 -14.15 13.69
C PRO A 572 -1.14 -13.66 13.86
N TYR A 573 -1.29 -12.34 13.93
CA TYR A 573 -2.57 -11.62 14.07
C TYR A 573 -2.58 -10.32 13.26
N PRO A 574 -3.76 -9.78 12.88
CA PRO A 574 -3.85 -8.53 12.14
C PRO A 574 -3.51 -7.32 13.03
N SER A 575 -2.58 -6.49 12.58
CA SER A 575 -2.41 -5.10 13.01
C SER A 575 -3.15 -4.19 12.05
N VAL A 576 -4.27 -3.62 12.50
CA VAL A 576 -5.14 -2.80 11.66
C VAL A 576 -4.74 -1.33 11.80
N HIS A 577 -4.18 -0.74 10.75
CA HIS A 577 -3.75 0.67 10.77
C HIS A 577 -4.85 1.60 10.25
N ALA A 578 -4.69 2.90 10.48
CA ALA A 578 -5.67 3.92 10.10
C ALA A 578 -6.21 3.82 8.65
N PRO A 579 -5.40 3.50 7.61
CA PRO A 579 -5.91 3.32 6.25
C PRO A 579 -7.08 2.34 6.13
N TRP A 580 -7.16 1.31 6.97
CA TRP A 580 -8.26 0.34 6.95
C TRP A 580 -9.64 0.99 7.10
N TYR A 581 -9.75 2.04 7.90
CA TYR A 581 -11.03 2.72 8.13
C TYR A 581 -11.54 3.45 6.87
N SER A 582 -10.63 3.85 5.98
CA SER A 582 -10.99 4.42 4.67
C SER A 582 -11.62 3.38 3.74
N TYR A 583 -11.22 2.11 3.89
CA TYR A 583 -11.74 1.00 3.10
C TYR A 583 -13.18 0.72 3.49
N LEU A 584 -13.48 0.72 4.79
CA LEU A 584 -14.84 0.61 5.32
C LEU A 584 -15.74 1.75 4.83
N LEU A 585 -15.22 2.99 4.84
CA LEU A 585 -15.91 4.17 4.32
C LEU A 585 -16.25 4.01 2.84
N PHE A 586 -15.28 3.64 2.03
CA PHE A 586 -15.48 3.42 0.60
C PHE A 586 -16.48 2.29 0.34
N ARG A 587 -16.35 1.16 1.05
CA ARG A 587 -17.23 0.00 0.91
C ARG A 587 -18.68 0.33 1.24
N LEU A 588 -18.94 1.05 2.32
CA LEU A 588 -20.30 1.51 2.63
C LEU A 588 -20.82 2.45 1.53
N ALA A 589 -20.01 3.39 1.06
CA ALA A 589 -20.41 4.32 0.01
C ALA A 589 -20.70 3.63 -1.33
N THR A 590 -20.00 2.54 -1.67
CA THR A 590 -20.11 1.91 -2.99
C THR A 590 -20.96 0.66 -3.05
N ALA A 591 -21.17 -0.03 -1.93
CA ALA A 591 -21.92 -1.29 -1.83
C ALA A 591 -23.00 -1.32 -0.75
N GLY A 592 -23.13 -0.24 0.03
CA GLY A 592 -24.13 -0.13 1.08
C GLY A 592 -23.83 -1.02 2.28
N LYS A 593 -24.75 -0.98 3.25
CA LYS A 593 -24.59 -1.66 4.55
C LYS A 593 -24.63 -3.19 4.47
N ASP A 594 -25.19 -3.74 3.40
CA ASP A 594 -25.29 -5.18 3.19
C ASP A 594 -23.95 -5.77 2.72
N GLY A 595 -22.96 -4.93 2.40
CA GLY A 595 -21.58 -5.36 2.13
C GLY A 595 -21.41 -6.17 0.84
N GLY A 596 -22.37 -6.07 -0.08
CA GLY A 596 -22.37 -6.78 -1.37
C GLY A 596 -21.30 -6.29 -2.36
N PHE A 597 -21.42 -6.67 -3.63
CA PHE A 597 -20.62 -6.04 -4.68
C PHE A 597 -20.99 -4.56 -4.82
N SER A 598 -20.08 -3.74 -5.34
CA SER A 598 -20.41 -2.33 -5.61
C SER A 598 -21.60 -2.22 -6.56
N ASP A 599 -22.62 -1.49 -6.14
CA ASP A 599 -23.94 -1.32 -6.78
C ASP A 599 -24.17 0.13 -7.23
N THR A 600 -23.10 0.92 -7.31
CA THR A 600 -23.17 2.38 -7.48
C THR A 600 -22.51 2.89 -8.77
N LYS A 601 -22.99 4.06 -9.20
CA LYS A 601 -22.29 4.93 -10.15
C LYS A 601 -22.09 6.31 -9.53
N PHE A 602 -21.04 7.02 -9.95
CA PHE A 602 -20.85 8.41 -9.55
C PHE A 602 -21.95 9.29 -10.14
N VAL A 603 -22.34 10.31 -9.39
CA VAL A 603 -23.20 11.39 -9.87
C VAL A 603 -22.55 12.72 -9.60
N LYS A 604 -22.91 13.74 -10.38
CA LYS A 604 -22.33 15.06 -10.24
C LYS A 604 -22.70 15.63 -8.88
N THR A 605 -21.76 16.32 -8.26
CA THR A 605 -22.01 17.07 -7.03
C THR A 605 -21.47 18.47 -7.22
N ASP A 606 -22.36 19.45 -7.30
CA ASP A 606 -21.96 20.85 -7.30
C ASP A 606 -21.61 21.24 -5.87
N THR A 607 -20.38 21.69 -5.65
CA THR A 607 -19.91 22.07 -4.32
C THR A 607 -19.55 23.55 -4.23
N SER A 608 -19.77 24.14 -3.06
CA SER A 608 -19.34 25.51 -2.74
C SER A 608 -18.83 25.54 -1.31
N ALA A 609 -17.63 26.09 -1.13
CA ALA A 609 -17.04 26.24 0.20
C ALA A 609 -17.76 27.27 1.08
N ASN A 610 -18.58 28.16 0.52
CA ASN A 610 -19.18 29.30 1.21
C ASN A 610 -18.19 29.96 2.21
N ASP A 611 -18.45 29.86 3.51
CA ASP A 611 -17.57 30.36 4.59
C ASP A 611 -16.74 29.26 5.28
N CYS A 612 -16.94 27.98 4.96
CA CYS A 612 -16.10 26.87 5.40
C CYS A 612 -14.64 27.05 4.95
N LYS A 613 -13.69 26.88 5.88
CA LYS A 613 -12.25 26.97 5.64
C LYS A 613 -11.54 25.61 5.58
N ALA A 614 -12.25 24.55 5.92
CA ALA A 614 -11.69 23.21 5.92
C ALA A 614 -11.46 22.68 4.48
N ASN A 615 -10.44 21.84 4.33
CA ASN A 615 -10.18 21.05 3.14
C ASN A 615 -11.25 19.95 2.95
N MET A 616 -12.44 20.36 2.50
CA MET A 616 -13.58 19.47 2.32
C MET A 616 -13.57 18.79 0.95
N LYS A 617 -13.95 17.51 0.93
CA LYS A 617 -14.24 16.74 -0.29
C LYS A 617 -15.57 16.03 -0.15
N VAL A 618 -16.39 16.06 -1.21
CA VAL A 618 -17.68 15.37 -1.25
C VAL A 618 -17.80 14.57 -2.54
N TRP A 619 -18.21 13.32 -2.41
CA TRP A 619 -18.52 12.42 -3.51
C TRP A 619 -19.95 11.92 -3.37
N SER A 620 -20.73 11.96 -4.45
CA SER A 620 -22.09 11.43 -4.45
C SER A 620 -22.19 10.26 -5.42
N LEU A 621 -22.89 9.22 -4.97
CA LEU A 621 -23.08 7.99 -5.70
C LEU A 621 -24.56 7.61 -5.69
N LEU A 622 -25.06 7.15 -6.82
CA LEU A 622 -26.41 6.62 -6.95
C LEU A 622 -26.32 5.09 -7.00
N ALA A 623 -26.95 4.44 -6.03
CA ALA A 623 -27.09 2.99 -5.97
C ALA A 623 -28.19 2.48 -6.92
N ASP A 624 -28.13 1.20 -7.28
CA ASP A 624 -29.08 0.57 -8.21
C ASP A 624 -30.51 0.52 -7.68
N ASP A 625 -30.68 0.47 -6.35
CA ASP A 625 -31.97 0.58 -5.68
C ASP A 625 -32.52 2.03 -5.66
N GLY A 626 -31.75 2.98 -6.18
CA GLY A 626 -32.08 4.40 -6.26
C GLY A 626 -31.70 5.22 -5.03
N ALA A 627 -31.10 4.62 -4.00
CA ALA A 627 -30.57 5.33 -2.85
C ALA A 627 -29.39 6.23 -3.25
N LEU A 628 -29.33 7.41 -2.64
CA LEU A 628 -28.22 8.35 -2.80
C LEU A 628 -27.25 8.18 -1.63
N ARG A 629 -25.99 7.85 -1.91
CA ARG A 629 -24.92 7.75 -0.92
C ARG A 629 -23.95 8.90 -1.11
N VAL A 630 -23.75 9.71 -0.07
CA VAL A 630 -22.88 10.88 -0.08
C VAL A 630 -21.72 10.64 0.87
N ALA A 631 -20.53 10.43 0.32
CA ALA A 631 -19.29 10.35 1.09
C ALA A 631 -18.71 11.77 1.27
N ILE A 632 -18.37 12.11 2.51
CA ILE A 632 -17.91 13.44 2.91
C ILE A 632 -16.61 13.28 3.69
N LEU A 633 -15.55 13.98 3.28
CA LEU A 633 -14.24 13.97 3.94
C LEU A 633 -13.91 15.39 4.39
N ASN A 634 -13.55 15.55 5.65
CA ASN A 634 -12.84 16.72 6.14
C ASN A 634 -11.37 16.36 6.28
N LYS A 635 -10.56 16.81 5.32
CA LYS A 635 -9.12 16.58 5.26
C LYS A 635 -8.30 17.66 5.99
N ASP A 636 -8.97 18.56 6.72
CA ASP A 636 -8.31 19.59 7.53
C ASP A 636 -8.01 19.07 8.93
N GLY A 637 -6.86 19.43 9.50
CA GLY A 637 -6.48 19.03 10.85
C GLY A 637 -7.15 19.85 11.95
N ASP A 638 -7.61 21.06 11.64
CA ASP A 638 -7.99 22.06 12.63
C ASP A 638 -9.41 22.61 12.42
N ALA A 639 -9.82 22.78 11.16
CA ALA A 639 -11.08 23.43 10.81
C ALA A 639 -12.24 22.43 10.73
N SER A 640 -13.35 22.77 11.40
CA SER A 640 -14.63 22.06 11.29
C SER A 640 -15.59 22.75 10.33
N CYS A 641 -16.50 22.00 9.71
CA CYS A 641 -17.56 22.57 8.88
C CYS A 641 -18.92 21.88 9.05
N ASN A 642 -20.00 22.64 8.89
CA ASN A 642 -21.34 22.13 8.66
C ASN A 642 -21.54 21.91 7.16
N VAL A 643 -21.73 20.67 6.73
CA VAL A 643 -21.96 20.35 5.32
C VAL A 643 -23.46 20.27 5.05
N ASN A 644 -23.99 21.22 4.30
CA ASN A 644 -25.38 21.22 3.86
C ASN A 644 -25.51 20.49 2.51
N VAL A 645 -26.08 19.29 2.54
CA VAL A 645 -26.38 18.48 1.36
C VAL A 645 -27.77 18.86 0.86
N ASN A 646 -27.86 19.60 -0.24
CA ASN A 646 -29.15 19.95 -0.85
C ASN A 646 -29.67 18.80 -1.70
N LEU A 647 -30.97 18.51 -1.59
CA LEU A 647 -31.55 17.29 -2.11
C LEU A 647 -32.71 17.53 -3.07
N GLU A 648 -32.79 16.61 -4.04
CA GLU A 648 -33.98 16.27 -4.83
C GLU A 648 -35.22 16.08 -3.95
N GLY A 649 -36.42 16.53 -4.34
CA GLY A 649 -37.65 16.28 -3.57
C GLY A 649 -37.90 14.79 -3.27
N ARG A 650 -37.49 13.88 -4.17
CA ARG A 650 -37.58 12.42 -3.98
C ARG A 650 -36.71 11.88 -2.84
N TYR A 651 -35.78 12.66 -2.30
CA TYR A 651 -34.90 12.25 -1.19
C TYR A 651 -35.30 12.90 0.14
N CYS A 652 -36.41 13.63 0.18
CA CYS A 652 -36.76 14.51 1.29
C CYS A 652 -37.88 13.98 2.19
N GLY A 653 -38.36 12.76 1.93
CA GLY A 653 -39.41 12.11 2.72
C GLY A 653 -38.91 11.20 3.84
N GLN A 654 -37.60 10.93 3.93
CA GLN A 654 -37.02 9.99 4.88
C GLN A 654 -35.73 10.56 5.48
N SER A 655 -35.39 10.15 6.70
CA SER A 655 -34.09 10.45 7.30
C SER A 655 -32.99 9.66 6.60
N GLY A 656 -31.81 10.26 6.43
CA GLY A 656 -30.61 9.56 5.96
C GLY A 656 -29.88 8.89 7.13
N GLU A 657 -29.36 7.68 6.91
CA GLU A 657 -28.47 6.99 7.86
C GLU A 657 -27.06 7.55 7.70
N LEU A 658 -26.43 7.96 8.80
CA LEU A 658 -25.13 8.60 8.82
C LEU A 658 -24.12 7.73 9.58
N SER A 659 -23.13 7.24 8.84
CA SER A 659 -21.98 6.51 9.37
C SER A 659 -20.75 7.40 9.37
N ARG A 660 -19.91 7.30 10.40
CA ARG A 660 -18.77 8.20 10.60
C ARG A 660 -17.47 7.44 10.82
N MET A 661 -16.42 7.97 10.22
CA MET A 661 -15.02 7.69 10.50
C MET A 661 -14.46 8.84 11.35
N MET A 662 -14.13 8.59 12.61
CA MET A 662 -13.68 9.62 13.55
C MET A 662 -12.24 9.40 13.97
N PRO A 663 -11.44 10.47 14.14
CA PRO A 663 -10.09 10.35 14.67
C PRO A 663 -10.13 10.00 16.16
N GLY A 664 -8.99 9.55 16.69
CA GLY A 664 -8.76 9.53 18.13
C GLY A 664 -8.44 10.94 18.67
N ILE A 665 -7.99 11.02 19.92
CA ILE A 665 -7.67 12.30 20.56
C ILE A 665 -6.53 13.09 19.89
N LYS A 666 -5.70 12.44 19.07
CA LYS A 666 -4.59 13.07 18.35
C LYS A 666 -5.02 13.72 17.03
N GLY A 667 -6.33 13.72 16.71
CA GLY A 667 -6.84 14.32 15.49
C GLY A 667 -6.19 13.70 14.25
N MET A 668 -5.58 14.54 13.41
CA MET A 668 -4.91 14.13 12.17
C MET A 668 -3.81 13.08 12.37
N ASP A 669 -3.11 13.12 13.51
CA ASP A 669 -1.98 12.22 13.81
C ASP A 669 -2.43 10.96 14.59
N SER A 670 -3.74 10.70 14.65
CA SER A 670 -4.26 9.52 15.31
C SER A 670 -3.87 8.25 14.54
N TYR A 671 -3.14 7.35 15.18
CA TYR A 671 -2.92 5.96 14.72
C TYR A 671 -3.67 4.94 15.62
N ARG A 672 -4.35 5.43 16.67
CA ARG A 672 -5.21 4.70 17.61
C ARG A 672 -6.42 5.57 17.97
N GLY A 673 -7.43 4.97 18.58
CA GLY A 673 -8.69 5.62 18.95
C GLY A 673 -9.55 5.99 17.74
N ILE A 674 -9.20 5.49 16.55
CA ILE A 674 -9.94 5.75 15.31
C ILE A 674 -11.17 4.84 15.30
N THR A 675 -12.29 5.41 14.88
CA THR A 675 -13.58 4.73 15.00
C THR A 675 -14.28 4.72 13.66
N TRP A 676 -14.92 3.60 13.33
CA TRP A 676 -15.89 3.48 12.26
C TRP A 676 -17.23 3.08 12.86
N GLN A 677 -18.27 3.90 12.68
CA GLN A 677 -19.58 3.71 13.32
C GLN A 677 -19.44 3.49 14.84
N GLY A 678 -18.56 4.25 15.50
CA GLY A 678 -18.32 4.13 16.94
C GLY A 678 -17.54 2.89 17.39
N GLN A 679 -17.04 2.06 16.46
CA GLN A 679 -16.26 0.86 16.77
C GLN A 679 -14.79 0.97 16.31
N THR A 680 -13.86 0.27 16.98
CA THR A 680 -12.41 0.30 16.69
C THR A 680 -11.84 -1.10 16.51
N TYR A 681 -10.69 -1.20 15.85
CA TYR A 681 -9.83 -2.38 15.83
C TYR A 681 -8.68 -2.31 16.84
N ASP A 682 -8.54 -1.22 17.58
CA ASP A 682 -7.53 -1.13 18.64
C ASP A 682 -7.67 -2.30 19.62
N GLU A 683 -6.53 -2.92 19.94
CA GLU A 683 -6.42 -4.09 20.83
C GLU A 683 -7.12 -5.36 20.33
N THR A 684 -7.57 -5.38 19.07
CA THR A 684 -8.17 -6.57 18.47
C THR A 684 -7.08 -7.40 17.80
N THR A 685 -7.18 -8.72 17.94
CA THR A 685 -6.23 -9.68 17.35
C THR A 685 -6.94 -10.73 16.50
N ASN A 686 -8.26 -10.61 16.35
CA ASN A 686 -9.14 -11.57 15.70
C ASN A 686 -9.83 -11.00 14.46
N GLY A 687 -9.49 -9.78 14.06
CA GLY A 687 -10.06 -9.12 12.88
C GLY A 687 -11.50 -8.61 13.06
N TYR A 688 -12.03 -8.56 14.29
CA TYR A 688 -13.35 -7.99 14.58
C TYR A 688 -13.23 -6.66 15.30
N ARG A 689 -14.10 -5.71 14.93
CA ARG A 689 -14.23 -4.43 15.66
C ARG A 689 -14.82 -4.65 17.05
N ARG A 690 -14.37 -3.86 18.03
CA ARG A 690 -14.94 -3.77 19.39
C ARG A 690 -15.65 -2.44 19.61
N GLY A 691 -16.49 -2.41 20.64
CA GLY A 691 -17.33 -1.26 20.98
C GLY A 691 -18.72 -1.35 20.36
N ASP A 692 -19.62 -0.47 20.79
CA ASP A 692 -20.99 -0.45 20.33
C ASP A 692 -21.09 0.20 18.95
N ARG A 693 -21.84 -0.45 18.04
CA ARG A 693 -22.14 0.14 16.75
C ARG A 693 -23.04 1.36 16.95
N ALA A 694 -22.56 2.52 16.55
CA ALA A 694 -23.27 3.80 16.57
C ALA A 694 -23.43 4.35 15.15
N VAL A 695 -24.68 4.52 14.74
CA VAL A 695 -25.07 5.28 13.54
C VAL A 695 -26.05 6.38 13.92
N ASP A 696 -25.97 7.52 13.23
CA ASP A 696 -26.88 8.63 13.41
C ASP A 696 -27.93 8.65 12.29
N TYR A 697 -29.01 9.38 12.51
CA TYR A 697 -30.02 9.64 11.48
C TYR A 697 -30.20 11.15 11.31
N VAL A 698 -30.08 11.62 10.07
CA VAL A 698 -30.21 13.04 9.74
C VAL A 698 -31.56 13.27 9.08
N ALA A 699 -32.42 14.04 9.74
CA ALA A 699 -33.72 14.41 9.19
C ALA A 699 -33.56 15.48 8.08
N PRO A 700 -34.37 15.40 7.01
CA PRO A 700 -34.40 16.45 6.00
C PRO A 700 -35.00 17.74 6.59
N ARG A 701 -34.43 18.88 6.21
CA ARG A 701 -34.90 20.22 6.58
C ARG A 701 -35.43 20.92 5.34
N TYR A 702 -36.59 21.55 5.48
CA TYR A 702 -37.22 22.31 4.41
C TYR A 702 -37.11 23.80 4.70
N ALA A 703 -36.51 24.54 3.77
CA ALA A 703 -36.41 25.99 3.84
C ALA A 703 -36.51 26.59 2.44
N ASN A 704 -37.36 27.59 2.25
CA ASN A 704 -37.54 28.30 0.97
C ASN A 704 -37.80 27.37 -0.24
N GLY A 705 -38.63 26.34 -0.04
CA GLY A 705 -38.94 25.34 -1.08
C GLY A 705 -37.77 24.40 -1.44
N LYS A 706 -36.65 24.49 -0.74
CA LYS A 706 -35.50 23.59 -0.88
C LYS A 706 -35.43 22.65 0.30
N CYS A 707 -34.96 21.44 0.03
CA CYS A 707 -34.72 20.43 1.04
C CYS A 707 -33.23 20.19 1.17
N SER A 708 -32.77 20.02 2.41
CA SER A 708 -31.38 19.67 2.67
C SER A 708 -31.23 18.81 3.92
N MET A 709 -30.11 18.10 4.01
CA MET A 709 -29.64 17.44 5.22
C MET A 709 -28.29 18.04 5.60
N THR A 710 -28.12 18.39 6.88
CA THR A 710 -26.86 18.98 7.35
C THR A 710 -26.05 17.95 8.13
N VAL A 711 -24.80 17.77 7.74
CA VAL A 711 -23.83 16.87 8.37
C VAL A 711 -22.71 17.71 9.00
N PRO A 712 -22.62 17.79 10.34
CA PRO A 712 -21.46 18.37 11.00
C PRO A 712 -20.23 17.50 10.77
N MET A 713 -19.14 18.10 10.32
CA MET A 713 -17.86 17.46 10.02
C MET A 713 -16.75 18.08 10.87
N PRO A 714 -16.38 17.42 12.00
CA PRO A 714 -15.19 17.79 12.77
C PRO A 714 -13.90 17.68 11.93
N PRO A 715 -12.77 18.22 12.40
CA PRO A 715 -11.49 18.08 11.72
C PRO A 715 -11.07 16.61 11.61
N ALA A 716 -10.27 16.29 10.60
CA ALA A 716 -9.71 14.98 10.32
C ALA A 716 -10.75 13.85 10.41
N SER A 717 -11.86 13.97 9.68
CA SER A 717 -12.99 13.03 9.77
C SER A 717 -13.57 12.64 8.41
N GLY A 718 -14.28 11.52 8.37
CA GLY A 718 -15.00 11.04 7.20
C GLY A 718 -16.43 10.61 7.55
N ALA A 719 -17.34 10.65 6.59
CA ALA A 719 -18.71 10.20 6.78
C ALA A 719 -19.32 9.66 5.48
N VAL A 720 -20.31 8.78 5.61
CA VAL A 720 -21.22 8.37 4.54
C VAL A 720 -22.65 8.62 5.00
N LEU A 721 -23.38 9.45 4.26
CA LEU A 721 -24.81 9.69 4.41
C LEU A 721 -25.56 8.89 3.34
N GLU A 722 -26.29 7.85 3.74
CA GLU A 722 -27.15 7.06 2.85
C GLU A 722 -28.60 7.54 2.96
N ILE A 723 -29.16 7.97 1.83
CA ILE A 723 -30.49 8.57 1.73
C ILE A 723 -31.36 7.72 0.81
N PRO A 724 -32.36 7.01 1.33
CA PRO A 724 -33.27 6.22 0.50
C PRO A 724 -34.15 7.14 -0.37
N ALA A 725 -34.45 6.69 -1.59
CA ALA A 725 -35.41 7.40 -2.44
C ALA A 725 -36.86 7.13 -1.98
N SER A 726 -37.70 8.17 -1.97
CA SER A 726 -39.13 8.04 -1.73
C SER A 726 -39.77 7.15 -2.79
N GLY A 727 -40.52 6.14 -2.37
CA GLY A 727 -41.17 5.21 -3.29
C GLY A 727 -40.25 4.13 -3.87
N ALA A 728 -38.96 4.12 -3.51
CA ALA A 728 -38.18 2.90 -3.63
C ALA A 728 -38.87 1.85 -2.76
N ARG A 729 -39.50 0.84 -3.38
CA ARG A 729 -39.78 -0.40 -2.65
C ARG A 729 -38.44 -0.79 -2.07
N ARG A 730 -38.33 -0.84 -0.73
CA ARG A 730 -37.46 -1.85 -0.15
C ARG A 730 -37.88 -3.12 -0.88
N LEU A 731 -37.01 -3.64 -1.74
CA LEU A 731 -36.98 -5.08 -1.89
C LEU A 731 -36.78 -5.52 -0.46
N MET A 732 -37.87 -5.88 0.22
CA MET A 732 -37.77 -6.56 1.48
C MET A 732 -36.78 -7.68 1.15
N GLY A 733 -35.66 -7.71 1.88
CA GLY A 733 -34.84 -8.91 1.89
C GLY A 733 -35.77 -10.11 2.04
N PRO A 734 -35.43 -11.28 1.47
CA PRO A 734 -36.32 -12.43 1.44
C PRO A 734 -36.98 -12.54 2.81
N ALA A 735 -38.31 -12.41 2.81
CA ALA A 735 -39.13 -12.55 4.01
C ALA A 735 -38.57 -13.69 4.82
N GLU A 736 -38.34 -13.47 6.13
CA GLU A 736 -37.84 -14.46 7.08
C GLU A 736 -38.23 -15.86 6.61
N ALA A 737 -37.32 -16.48 5.86
CA ALA A 737 -37.36 -17.90 5.69
C ALA A 737 -36.96 -18.34 7.08
N THR A 738 -37.99 -18.68 7.87
CA THR A 738 -37.86 -19.41 9.11
C THR A 738 -36.64 -20.32 8.95
N ALA A 739 -35.58 -20.03 9.71
CA ALA A 739 -34.37 -20.84 9.70
C ALA A 739 -34.84 -22.31 9.75
N PRO A 740 -34.42 -23.18 8.81
CA PRO A 740 -34.67 -24.60 9.01
C PRO A 740 -33.97 -24.94 10.32
N LYS A 741 -34.77 -25.26 11.33
CA LYS A 741 -34.27 -25.79 12.61
C LYS A 741 -33.29 -26.91 12.25
N GLY A 742 -32.12 -26.84 12.89
CA GLY A 742 -30.89 -27.55 12.49
C GLY A 742 -31.12 -28.95 11.93
N GLY A 743 -30.57 -29.18 10.73
CA GLY A 743 -30.33 -30.53 10.25
C GLY A 743 -29.14 -31.12 11.01
N MET A 744 -29.29 -32.35 11.50
CA MET A 744 -28.17 -33.12 12.03
C MET A 744 -27.30 -33.56 10.86
N PHE A 745 -25.99 -33.39 11.02
CA PHE A 745 -24.99 -33.98 10.14
C PHE A 745 -24.26 -35.05 10.95
N ASP A 746 -23.83 -36.12 10.30
CA ASP A 746 -22.92 -37.08 10.94
C ASP A 746 -21.49 -36.51 11.05
N ALA A 747 -20.58 -37.29 11.64
CA ALA A 747 -19.18 -36.90 11.84
C ALA A 747 -18.41 -36.65 10.52
N ASP A 748 -18.95 -37.12 9.39
CA ASP A 748 -18.36 -37.00 8.06
C ASP A 748 -19.08 -35.94 7.19
N GLY A 749 -20.07 -35.23 7.76
CA GLY A 749 -20.77 -34.11 7.13
C GLY A 749 -21.92 -34.49 6.19
N ALA A 750 -22.43 -35.73 6.25
CA ALA A 750 -23.61 -36.14 5.48
C ALA A 750 -24.91 -35.70 6.17
N PRO A 751 -25.89 -35.14 5.42
CA PRO A 751 -27.16 -34.70 6.01
C PRO A 751 -28.02 -35.89 6.47
N LEU A 752 -28.54 -35.78 7.69
CA LEU A 752 -29.46 -36.73 8.31
C LEU A 752 -30.86 -36.10 8.40
N ASP A 753 -31.90 -36.92 8.30
CA ASP A 753 -33.26 -36.50 8.62
C ASP A 753 -33.45 -36.32 10.14
N LYS A 754 -34.64 -35.86 10.52
CA LYS A 754 -35.02 -35.60 11.93
C LYS A 754 -35.01 -36.86 12.81
N ASP A 755 -34.95 -38.04 12.21
CA ASP A 755 -34.95 -39.35 12.89
C ASP A 755 -33.55 -40.01 12.87
N GLY A 756 -32.54 -39.33 12.29
CA GLY A 756 -31.14 -39.78 12.26
C GLY A 756 -30.78 -40.68 11.07
N HIS A 757 -31.59 -40.70 10.01
CA HIS A 757 -31.34 -41.51 8.82
C HIS A 757 -30.78 -40.68 7.65
N HIS A 758 -29.91 -41.28 6.83
CA HIS A 758 -29.33 -40.59 5.68
C HIS A 758 -30.37 -40.24 4.62
N ILE A 759 -30.35 -38.98 4.17
CA ILE A 759 -31.21 -38.49 3.11
C ILE A 759 -30.55 -38.76 1.75
N ALA A 760 -31.17 -39.58 0.90
CA ALA A 760 -30.67 -39.84 -0.44
C ALA A 760 -30.86 -38.62 -1.37
N ALA A 761 -29.80 -38.24 -2.10
CA ALA A 761 -29.82 -37.12 -3.04
C ALA A 761 -30.78 -37.38 -4.22
N VAL A 762 -31.69 -36.43 -4.48
CA VAL A 762 -32.63 -36.46 -5.62
C VAL A 762 -31.91 -35.95 -6.88
N ALA A 763 -31.84 -36.78 -7.92
CA ALA A 763 -31.33 -36.44 -9.23
C ALA A 763 -32.39 -35.71 -10.09
N LEU A 764 -31.96 -34.71 -10.88
CA LEU A 764 -32.76 -34.07 -11.93
C LEU A 764 -32.84 -34.97 -13.19
N PRO A 765 -33.92 -34.91 -13.99
CA PRO A 765 -34.21 -35.92 -15.00
C PRO A 765 -33.49 -35.67 -16.33
N ALA A 766 -33.12 -36.76 -17.01
CA ALA A 766 -32.61 -36.78 -18.38
C ALA A 766 -33.52 -37.62 -19.27
N GLU A 767 -33.89 -37.09 -20.44
CA GLU A 767 -34.42 -37.88 -21.57
C GLU A 767 -33.31 -38.11 -22.62
N ALA A 768 -33.05 -39.40 -22.84
CA ALA A 768 -32.66 -40.16 -24.06
C ALA A 768 -31.45 -39.70 -24.92
N ALA A 769 -30.52 -40.57 -25.34
CA ALA A 769 -30.63 -42.02 -25.59
C ALA A 769 -29.29 -42.80 -25.45
N ALA A 770 -29.38 -43.95 -24.75
CA ALA A 770 -28.81 -45.31 -24.95
C ALA A 770 -27.43 -45.49 -25.66
N VAL A 771 -26.51 -46.39 -25.24
CA VAL A 771 -26.68 -47.85 -25.02
C VAL A 771 -25.56 -48.44 -24.09
N ALA A 772 -26.00 -49.18 -23.06
CA ALA A 772 -25.49 -50.39 -22.35
C ALA A 772 -23.96 -50.76 -22.17
N VAL A 773 -23.43 -50.61 -20.94
CA VAL A 773 -23.10 -51.62 -19.86
C VAL A 773 -22.93 -53.13 -20.27
N PRO A 774 -22.01 -53.99 -19.72
CA PRO A 774 -21.65 -54.11 -18.29
C PRO A 774 -20.17 -54.39 -17.86
N GLU A 775 -19.79 -53.68 -16.80
CA GLU A 775 -19.33 -54.10 -15.45
C GLU A 775 -18.59 -55.45 -15.21
N ALA A 776 -17.41 -55.37 -14.57
CA ALA A 776 -16.98 -56.28 -13.48
C ALA A 776 -15.76 -55.75 -12.67
N ALA A 777 -16.06 -55.18 -11.50
CA ALA A 777 -15.47 -55.43 -10.17
C ALA A 777 -13.94 -55.45 -9.89
N ARG A 778 -13.59 -54.58 -8.90
CA ARG A 778 -12.88 -54.84 -7.62
C ARG A 778 -11.37 -54.56 -7.45
N ALA A 779 -11.14 -53.62 -6.51
CA ALA A 779 -10.30 -53.69 -5.29
C ALA A 779 -8.80 -53.35 -5.32
N GLN A 780 -8.52 -52.17 -4.73
CA GLN A 780 -7.50 -51.83 -3.70
C GLN A 780 -6.25 -52.71 -3.53
N ALA A 781 -5.06 -52.10 -3.67
CA ALA A 781 -4.03 -51.93 -2.62
C ALA A 781 -2.69 -51.46 -3.24
N ALA A 782 -2.07 -50.44 -2.64
CA ALA A 782 -0.69 -49.99 -2.91
C ALA A 782 0.34 -50.86 -2.14
N PRO A 783 1.66 -50.55 -2.12
CA PRO A 783 2.60 -50.07 -3.15
C PRO A 783 3.81 -51.06 -3.27
N VAL A 784 4.79 -50.79 -4.16
CA VAL A 784 6.26 -50.93 -3.94
C VAL A 784 7.05 -51.06 -5.27
N ARG A 785 8.04 -50.16 -5.37
CA ARG A 785 9.31 -50.08 -6.11
C ARG A 785 9.77 -51.18 -7.11
N ARG A 786 10.32 -50.64 -8.21
CA ARG A 786 11.63 -50.88 -8.89
C ARG A 786 11.75 -51.92 -10.02
N LEU A 787 12.51 -51.47 -11.04
CA LEU A 787 13.43 -52.16 -11.96
C LEU A 787 12.90 -52.76 -13.29
N PHE A 788 13.19 -52.01 -14.37
CA PHE A 788 14.05 -52.38 -15.53
C PHE A 788 13.67 -53.48 -16.56
N PHE A 789 14.09 -53.18 -17.81
CA PHE A 789 14.14 -53.95 -19.08
C PHE A 789 12.78 -54.23 -19.78
N ARG A 790 12.45 -53.70 -20.97
CA ARG A 790 13.08 -53.70 -22.33
C ARG A 790 12.77 -54.99 -23.10
N ASN A 791 12.33 -54.80 -24.37
CA ASN A 791 12.28 -55.75 -25.50
C ASN A 791 11.14 -56.81 -25.47
N TRP A 792 10.52 -57.25 -26.57
CA TRP A 792 10.47 -56.95 -28.01
C TRP A 792 9.45 -57.94 -28.62
N PHE A 793 9.11 -57.75 -29.91
CA PHE A 793 8.38 -58.63 -30.86
C PHE A 793 6.83 -58.70 -30.82
N ASN A 794 6.11 -58.94 -31.92
CA ASN A 794 6.23 -58.64 -33.37
C ASN A 794 4.97 -59.20 -34.09
N PHE A 795 4.86 -58.91 -35.39
CA PHE A 795 3.94 -59.44 -36.43
C PHE A 795 2.63 -58.66 -36.62
N GLY A 796 2.41 -57.96 -37.74
CA GLY A 796 2.40 -58.46 -39.14
C GLY A 796 0.92 -58.58 -39.54
N SER A 797 0.35 -58.14 -40.66
CA SER A 797 0.76 -57.88 -42.04
C SER A 797 -0.55 -57.48 -42.77
N HIS A 798 -0.62 -56.53 -43.70
CA HIS A 798 -0.68 -56.76 -45.16
C HIS A 798 -0.94 -55.41 -45.87
N SER A 799 -0.23 -55.16 -46.97
CA SER A 799 -0.43 -54.09 -47.99
C SER A 799 -0.87 -54.75 -49.32
N PRO A 800 -0.88 -54.12 -50.53
CA PRO A 800 -0.89 -52.72 -51.02
C PRO A 800 -1.98 -52.54 -52.15
N PRO A 801 -1.92 -51.70 -53.24
CA PRO A 801 -0.82 -51.23 -54.14
C PRO A 801 -0.64 -49.68 -54.22
N ALA A 802 0.56 -49.09 -54.34
CA ALA A 802 1.46 -48.86 -55.50
C ALA A 802 1.02 -47.71 -56.46
N ALA A 803 1.86 -46.90 -57.13
CA ALA A 803 3.25 -46.42 -57.05
C ALA A 803 3.52 -45.57 -58.34
N ALA A 804 4.43 -44.59 -58.31
CA ALA A 804 5.36 -44.17 -59.41
C ALA A 804 6.01 -42.80 -59.07
N ALA A 805 7.28 -42.48 -59.32
CA ALA A 805 8.46 -43.20 -59.80
C ALA A 805 9.71 -42.29 -59.54
N ALA A 806 10.81 -42.86 -59.02
CA ALA A 806 12.15 -43.00 -59.64
C ALA A 806 13.17 -41.86 -59.33
N LYS A 807 14.19 -42.09 -58.48
CA LYS A 807 15.58 -42.62 -58.74
C LYS A 807 16.49 -41.55 -59.41
N ALA A 808 17.75 -41.29 -59.03
CA ALA A 808 18.83 -42.13 -58.52
C ALA A 808 19.94 -41.32 -57.77
N ALA A 809 20.82 -42.03 -57.05
CA ALA A 809 21.95 -41.59 -56.21
C ALA A 809 23.31 -41.58 -57.01
N PRO A 810 24.52 -41.82 -56.44
CA PRO A 810 25.22 -41.39 -55.19
C PRO A 810 26.73 -40.99 -55.39
N ALA A 811 27.41 -40.47 -54.36
CA ALA A 811 28.84 -40.76 -54.01
C ALA A 811 29.28 -39.95 -52.75
N LYS A 812 29.44 -40.57 -51.56
CA LYS A 812 30.69 -41.07 -50.91
C LYS A 812 31.76 -40.01 -50.52
N ALA A 813 31.68 -39.49 -49.28
CA ALA A 813 32.52 -39.74 -48.07
C ALA A 813 34.09 -39.76 -48.16
N PRO A 814 34.91 -39.65 -47.06
CA PRO A 814 34.79 -39.00 -45.72
C PRO A 814 36.14 -38.30 -45.26
N PRO A 815 36.66 -38.37 -43.99
CA PRO A 815 36.61 -37.34 -42.95
C PRO A 815 38.00 -36.96 -42.31
N ALA A 816 37.98 -36.21 -41.19
CA ALA A 816 39.01 -36.02 -40.12
C ALA A 816 39.44 -34.54 -39.96
N LYS A 817 39.75 -33.99 -38.78
CA LYS A 817 39.76 -34.39 -37.37
C LYS A 817 39.98 -33.10 -36.54
N HIS A 818 39.60 -33.17 -35.27
CA HIS A 818 39.96 -32.32 -34.13
C HIS A 818 41.27 -31.51 -34.20
N ASN A 819 41.20 -30.28 -33.67
CA ASN A 819 41.78 -29.94 -32.36
C ASN A 819 40.86 -28.97 -31.62
#